data_AF-R9KM61-F1
#
_entry.id   AF-R9KM61-F1
#
_cell.length_a   1.000
_cell.length_b   1.000
_cell.length_c   1.000
_cell.angle_alpha   90.00
_cell.angle_beta   90.00
_cell.angle_gamma   90.00
#
_symmetry.space_group_name_H-M   'P 1'
#
loop_
_entity.id
_entity.type
_entity.pdbx_description
1 polymer ?
#
loop_
_entity_poly.entity_id
_entity_poly.type
_entity_poly.pdbx_seq_one_letter_code
_entity_poly.pdbx_strand_id
1 'polypeptide(L)'
;MLTSQGERFDVYPFVLSMLKDIEEIALEATKEKYKYSQPVSCGLDGSLIHEIIYESDIETKKIYVLNLTEENTTISIALERREHEIYILPFAGQQSKLFCDFPLIGTEDFPFPVLIFASDFNPTEPRDGIYLTCKSKADDKVEQNRSIIETACRLYEKLLQYVAQKKWEGTYNITRICSFGKKEWIDEVWIGDIVENCKKIILHVPIIHTSVDSMMELEDYFDEEQIYVISDSKAEMREKIWDLLYDIMPEKIPCKKDIHNWYYSLWNDCNKYTFKSLTKQINDFGNAMQLQREIKNKDWRSWLSMYFNLIEDNRNLQTYVATEQVNIIPNQNGVFCHVEELHFDKEILDEYKDILKLLGNDCRGWLLDLKFRNRDWFRFEECDDEQILKLIENNLDDADKQQKSDILLQMVWLCDSRYDNVGVQRQICHYAKSILKVDNQMIEVQVVSDRILQESMKYTITCVADRISEYGCIQDFAQYMEISQDETVQFLAEFIEFIVKQGYDNLINKLTKPILPNQNGNFMIKDDIFLDNEIDETLKELAVSAGYDIKADLLIRDIYLVLPESRWKNNIDLSPQIIQYVNSNRSPKEEEVRNNFKKLLIWMRDHEEIAKEIFPDLYKNKHYLYDDEQILDDIKHADTLKYLMRKFNVSSPEKLEELIAEGQMHYVEKCDERIELTQDVLLQLGIDSEEALDIAFNNTEFANKYIRTSKHDTDTYEYVRSILERSKNNILSYLDRREEYDITDMRSIANTIFIIKKDGKEIFLLARPSDGGEVRIFYETEKDLLDYSMDWELWVEDGKNEPQKITFGKIIKLTGLNRIPLKGM
;
A
#
# COMPACT_ATOMS: atom_id res chain seq x y z
N MET A 1 10.61 24.30 57.21
CA MET A 1 10.78 25.77 57.27
C MET A 1 10.07 26.38 56.08
N LEU A 2 8.84 26.83 56.29
CA LEU A 2 8.14 27.82 55.46
C LEU A 2 7.26 28.59 56.45
N THR A 3 7.92 29.45 57.20
CA THR A 3 7.28 30.52 57.96
C THR A 3 6.80 31.56 56.95
N SER A 4 5.59 31.38 56.45
CA SER A 4 4.80 32.46 55.87
C SER A 4 3.68 32.75 56.86
N GLN A 5 3.46 34.03 57.12
CA GLN A 5 2.44 34.58 57.99
C GLN A 5 1.05 34.31 57.40
N GLY A 6 0.60 33.06 57.49
CA GLY A 6 -0.76 32.64 57.13
C GLY A 6 -1.69 32.83 58.33
N GLU A 7 -2.78 33.53 58.10
CA GLU A 7 -3.87 33.86 59.02
C GLU A 7 -4.15 32.72 60.01
N ARG A 8 -3.88 32.96 61.31
CA ARG A 8 -4.38 32.08 62.38
C ARG A 8 -5.89 32.27 62.43
N PHE A 9 -6.64 31.28 62.01
CA PHE A 9 -8.07 31.25 62.32
C PHE A 9 -8.23 30.92 63.80
N ASP A 10 -8.55 31.93 64.59
CA ASP A 10 -8.67 31.79 66.03
C ASP A 10 -9.94 31.01 66.41
N VAL A 11 -9.95 30.54 67.65
CA VAL A 11 -11.05 29.79 68.25
C VAL A 11 -12.31 30.67 68.46
N TYR A 12 -12.15 31.99 68.49
CA TYR A 12 -13.16 32.96 68.90
C TYR A 12 -14.44 32.96 68.05
N PRO A 13 -14.41 32.88 66.70
CA PRO A 13 -15.63 32.79 65.89
C PRO A 13 -16.51 31.59 66.25
N PHE A 14 -15.88 30.45 66.59
CA PHE A 14 -16.62 29.26 67.02
C PHE A 14 -17.26 29.47 68.39
N VAL A 15 -16.54 30.06 69.35
CA VAL A 15 -17.10 30.39 70.68
C VAL A 15 -18.30 31.32 70.57
N LEU A 16 -18.20 32.39 69.78
CA LEU A 16 -19.30 33.34 69.54
C LEU A 16 -20.50 32.70 68.84
N SER A 17 -20.28 31.67 68.02
CA SER A 17 -21.38 30.94 67.38
C SER A 17 -22.16 30.03 68.34
N MET A 18 -21.53 29.60 69.44
CA MET A 18 -22.10 28.66 70.41
C MET A 18 -22.70 29.33 71.63
N LEU A 19 -21.99 30.33 72.19
CA LEU A 19 -22.38 31.02 73.40
C LEU A 19 -23.16 32.29 73.08
N LYS A 20 -24.50 32.18 73.13
CA LYS A 20 -25.43 33.29 72.82
C LYS A 20 -25.31 34.50 73.76
N ASP A 21 -24.74 34.30 74.95
CA ASP A 21 -24.58 35.36 75.96
C ASP A 21 -23.35 36.27 75.68
N ILE A 22 -22.50 35.93 74.71
CA ILE A 22 -21.29 36.69 74.37
C ILE A 22 -21.48 37.37 73.00
N GLU A 23 -21.56 38.70 72.99
CA GLU A 23 -21.73 39.48 71.75
C GLU A 23 -20.40 39.87 71.09
N GLU A 24 -19.34 40.08 71.88
CA GLU A 24 -18.03 40.54 71.40
C GLU A 24 -16.88 39.90 72.19
N ILE A 25 -15.80 39.54 71.49
CA ILE A 25 -14.50 39.17 72.06
C ILE A 25 -13.45 40.14 71.53
N ALA A 26 -12.76 40.85 72.42
CA ALA A 26 -11.70 41.79 72.07
C ALA A 26 -10.36 41.33 72.67
N LEU A 27 -9.32 41.26 71.84
CA LEU A 27 -7.97 40.90 72.23
C LEU A 27 -7.14 42.16 72.41
N GLU A 28 -6.88 42.57 73.65
CA GLU A 28 -6.15 43.82 73.93
C GLU A 28 -4.72 43.82 73.39
N ALA A 29 -4.05 42.65 73.38
CA ALA A 29 -2.66 42.53 72.96
C ALA A 29 -2.45 42.68 71.44
N THR A 30 -3.40 42.19 70.63
CA THR A 30 -3.35 42.25 69.16
C THR A 30 -4.27 43.32 68.58
N LYS A 31 -5.11 43.95 69.41
CA LYS A 31 -6.20 44.87 69.04
C LYS A 31 -7.24 44.29 68.08
N GLU A 32 -7.32 42.97 68.00
CA GLU A 32 -8.31 42.29 67.18
C GLU A 32 -9.64 42.21 67.92
N LYS A 33 -10.74 42.33 67.18
CA LYS A 33 -12.10 42.20 67.71
C LYS A 33 -12.92 41.27 66.86
N TYR A 34 -13.71 40.43 67.53
CA TYR A 34 -14.67 39.53 66.92
C TYR A 34 -16.06 39.88 67.47
N LYS A 35 -16.98 40.27 66.60
CA LYS A 35 -18.36 40.64 66.97
C LYS A 35 -19.35 39.70 66.33
N TYR A 36 -20.28 39.21 67.13
CA TYR A 36 -21.44 38.49 66.63
C TYR A 36 -22.40 39.47 65.91
N SER A 37 -22.86 39.12 64.72
CA SER A 37 -23.79 39.94 63.93
C SER A 37 -25.21 39.35 63.98
N GLN A 38 -25.47 38.31 63.19
CA GLN A 38 -26.78 37.69 63.10
C GLN A 38 -26.68 36.25 62.58
N PRO A 39 -27.68 35.40 62.88
CA PRO A 39 -27.78 34.09 62.25
C PRO A 39 -28.48 34.18 60.88
N VAL A 40 -28.07 33.32 59.97
CA VAL A 40 -28.61 33.13 58.62
C VAL A 40 -29.03 31.67 58.48
N SER A 41 -30.27 31.43 58.06
CA SER A 41 -30.73 30.06 57.77
C SER A 41 -30.16 29.59 56.42
N CYS A 42 -29.65 28.35 56.38
CA CYS A 42 -29.09 27.79 55.15
C CYS A 42 -29.94 26.68 54.51
N GLY A 43 -31.10 26.36 55.10
CA GLY A 43 -32.07 25.41 54.53
C GLY A 43 -31.76 23.93 54.79
N LEU A 44 -30.71 23.60 55.56
CA LEU A 44 -30.48 22.27 56.12
C LEU A 44 -31.13 22.17 57.51
N ASP A 45 -31.86 21.10 57.77
CA ASP A 45 -32.53 20.90 59.06
C ASP A 45 -31.52 20.83 60.22
N GLY A 46 -31.80 21.56 61.30
CA GLY A 46 -30.90 21.66 62.45
C GLY A 46 -29.65 22.53 62.21
N SER A 47 -29.58 23.27 61.10
CA SER A 47 -28.42 24.11 60.77
C SER A 47 -28.67 25.62 60.93
N LEU A 48 -27.65 26.33 61.41
CA LEU A 48 -27.60 27.79 61.46
C LEU A 48 -26.22 28.28 61.03
N ILE A 49 -26.17 29.30 60.17
CA ILE A 49 -24.93 29.99 59.83
C ILE A 49 -24.84 31.26 60.65
N HIS A 50 -23.80 31.42 61.44
CA HIS A 50 -23.56 32.62 62.25
C HIS A 50 -22.58 33.55 61.54
N GLU A 51 -22.94 34.82 61.38
CA GLU A 51 -22.04 35.84 60.84
C GLU A 51 -21.24 36.49 61.97
N ILE A 52 -19.91 36.39 61.90
CA ILE A 52 -18.94 37.01 62.82
C ILE A 52 -18.13 38.06 62.05
N ILE A 53 -18.07 39.28 62.58
CA ILE A 53 -17.28 40.38 62.03
C ILE A 53 -15.94 40.39 62.74
N TYR A 54 -14.86 40.18 62.00
CA TYR A 54 -13.48 40.38 62.46
C TYR A 54 -13.02 41.78 62.10
N GLU A 55 -12.51 42.51 63.07
CA GLU A 55 -11.92 43.85 62.94
C GLU A 55 -10.47 43.82 63.46
N SER A 56 -9.52 44.28 62.65
CA SER A 56 -8.14 44.56 63.05
C SER A 56 -7.73 45.98 62.64
N ASP A 57 -6.53 46.42 63.03
CA ASP A 57 -5.97 47.71 62.60
C ASP A 57 -5.78 47.81 61.06
N ILE A 58 -5.80 46.67 60.35
CA ILE A 58 -5.46 46.56 58.92
C ILE A 58 -6.70 46.23 58.07
N GLU A 59 -7.60 45.39 58.57
CA GLU A 59 -8.72 44.88 57.79
C GLU A 59 -9.99 44.65 58.62
N THR A 60 -11.13 44.63 57.92
CA THR A 60 -12.39 44.15 58.47
C THR A 60 -12.94 43.11 57.52
N LYS A 61 -13.17 41.89 58.01
CA LYS A 61 -13.70 40.78 57.20
C LYS A 61 -14.83 40.05 57.90
N LYS A 62 -15.67 39.38 57.10
CA LYS A 62 -16.80 38.59 57.57
C LYS A 62 -16.45 37.12 57.54
N ILE A 63 -16.65 36.46 58.68
CA ILE A 63 -16.44 35.04 58.88
C ILE A 63 -17.82 34.43 59.12
N TYR A 64 -18.12 33.32 58.45
CA TYR A 64 -19.36 32.60 58.67
C TYR A 64 -19.06 31.28 59.38
N VAL A 65 -19.81 30.92 60.40
CA VAL A 65 -19.67 29.62 61.09
C VAL A 65 -20.96 28.85 60.90
N LEU A 66 -20.88 27.71 60.21
CA LEU A 66 -22.00 26.81 60.06
C LEU A 66 -22.02 25.86 61.26
N ASN A 67 -23.10 25.92 62.03
CA ASN A 67 -23.40 25.01 63.12
C ASN A 67 -24.50 24.06 62.69
N LEU A 68 -24.25 22.75 62.79
CA LEU A 68 -25.24 21.71 62.58
C LEU A 68 -25.49 20.98 63.90
N THR A 69 -26.71 21.09 64.43
CA THR A 69 -27.08 20.63 65.77
C THR A 69 -28.13 19.54 65.70
N GLU A 70 -27.90 18.45 66.43
CA GLU A 70 -28.88 17.39 66.70
C GLU A 70 -28.84 17.10 68.20
N GLU A 71 -30.01 17.18 68.86
CA GLU A 71 -30.14 17.11 70.31
C GLU A 71 -29.28 18.18 71.01
N ASN A 72 -28.27 17.79 71.79
CA ASN A 72 -27.34 18.70 72.47
C ASN A 72 -25.92 18.68 71.83
N THR A 73 -25.75 18.01 70.68
CA THR A 73 -24.46 17.91 69.98
C THR A 73 -24.46 18.83 68.76
N THR A 74 -23.43 19.65 68.62
CA THR A 74 -23.23 20.52 67.45
C THR A 74 -21.88 20.23 66.81
N ILE A 75 -21.85 20.14 65.48
CA ILE A 75 -20.59 20.19 64.72
C ILE A 75 -20.47 21.51 63.97
N SER A 76 -19.23 21.99 63.81
CA SER A 76 -18.99 23.31 63.23
C SER A 76 -17.86 23.35 62.23
N ILE A 77 -18.07 24.17 61.19
CA ILE A 77 -17.07 24.55 60.20
C ILE A 77 -17.10 26.06 59.96
N ALA A 78 -15.94 26.64 59.67
CA ALA A 78 -15.82 28.03 59.26
C ALA A 78 -15.89 28.14 57.74
N LEU A 79 -16.56 29.19 57.26
CA LEU A 79 -16.85 29.47 55.87
C LEU A 79 -16.48 30.93 55.55
N GLU A 80 -16.01 31.15 54.33
CA GLU A 80 -15.77 32.46 53.75
C GLU A 80 -16.57 32.58 52.45
N ARG A 81 -17.17 33.75 52.21
CA ARG A 81 -17.81 34.04 50.93
C ARG A 81 -16.79 34.72 50.02
N ARG A 82 -16.35 34.01 48.99
CA ARG A 82 -15.59 34.55 47.86
C ARG A 82 -16.57 34.93 46.76
N GLU A 83 -16.21 35.86 45.87
CA GLU A 83 -17.10 36.61 44.95
C GLU A 83 -18.45 35.93 44.61
N HIS A 84 -18.43 34.69 44.08
CA HIS A 84 -19.62 33.92 43.73
C HIS A 84 -19.73 32.53 44.39
N GLU A 85 -18.78 32.13 45.25
CA GLU A 85 -18.69 30.78 45.81
C GLU A 85 -18.40 30.78 47.32
N ILE A 86 -18.82 29.71 47.99
CA ILE A 86 -18.55 29.50 49.41
C ILE A 86 -17.30 28.62 49.52
N TYR A 87 -16.32 29.11 50.27
CA TYR A 87 -15.08 28.41 50.55
C TYR A 87 -15.04 27.96 52.01
N ILE A 88 -14.77 26.68 52.25
CA ILE A 88 -14.60 26.13 53.59
C ILE A 88 -13.18 26.45 54.07
N LEU A 89 -13.07 27.10 55.22
CA LEU A 89 -11.79 27.55 55.78
C LEU A 89 -11.05 26.39 56.48
N PRO A 90 -9.71 26.35 56.42
CA PRO A 90 -8.91 25.39 57.17
C PRO A 90 -8.94 25.68 58.68
N PHE A 91 -8.89 24.62 59.48
CA PHE A 91 -8.68 24.73 60.93
C PHE A 91 -7.23 25.13 61.24
N ALA A 92 -7.03 25.98 62.25
CA ALA A 92 -5.68 26.34 62.70
C ALA A 92 -5.00 25.18 63.43
N GLY A 93 -3.69 25.01 63.26
CA GLY A 93 -2.97 23.84 63.82
C GLY A 93 -2.93 23.73 65.34
N GLN A 94 -3.25 24.80 66.08
CA GLN A 94 -3.36 24.81 67.55
C GLN A 94 -4.81 24.97 68.04
N GLN A 95 -5.78 24.85 67.14
CA GLN A 95 -7.18 24.96 67.50
C GLN A 95 -7.65 23.65 68.15
N SER A 96 -8.19 23.74 69.37
CA SER A 96 -8.86 22.62 70.03
C SER A 96 -10.03 22.14 69.16
N LYS A 97 -10.32 20.84 69.14
CA LYS A 97 -11.44 20.29 68.36
C LYS A 97 -12.68 19.98 69.19
N LEU A 98 -12.53 19.84 70.50
CA LEU A 98 -13.63 19.53 71.41
C LEU A 98 -13.97 20.75 72.28
N PHE A 99 -15.25 21.07 72.34
CA PHE A 99 -15.79 22.21 73.07
C PHE A 99 -16.90 21.73 74.00
N CYS A 100 -16.78 22.11 75.27
CA CYS A 100 -17.90 22.17 76.19
C CYS A 100 -18.34 23.65 76.22
N ASP A 101 -18.41 24.33 77.36
CA ASP A 101 -18.64 25.79 77.36
C ASP A 101 -17.49 26.59 76.71
N PHE A 102 -16.27 26.10 76.90
CA PHE A 102 -15.04 26.69 76.38
C PHE A 102 -14.19 25.59 75.70
N PRO A 103 -13.21 25.97 74.85
CA PRO A 103 -12.34 25.01 74.17
C PRO A 103 -11.56 24.15 75.16
N LEU A 104 -11.47 22.84 74.91
CA LEU A 104 -10.66 21.93 75.72
C LEU A 104 -9.21 21.91 75.20
N ILE A 105 -8.33 22.66 75.88
CA ILE A 105 -6.92 22.85 75.51
C ILE A 105 -6.17 21.53 75.69
N GLY A 106 -5.66 20.94 74.61
CA GLY A 106 -5.10 19.59 74.59
C GLY A 106 -5.86 18.63 73.67
N THR A 107 -6.91 19.10 72.98
CA THR A 107 -7.72 18.31 72.03
C THR A 107 -7.48 18.69 70.56
N GLU A 108 -6.37 19.37 70.25
CA GLU A 108 -6.04 19.87 68.90
C GLU A 108 -5.80 18.73 67.90
N ASP A 109 -5.17 17.65 68.36
CA ASP A 109 -4.87 16.43 67.61
C ASP A 109 -6.00 15.38 67.68
N PHE A 110 -7.18 15.72 68.21
CA PHE A 110 -8.30 14.78 68.28
C PHE A 110 -8.65 14.27 66.87
N PRO A 111 -8.86 12.95 66.69
CA PRO A 111 -8.94 12.33 65.37
C PRO A 111 -10.35 12.44 64.77
N PHE A 112 -10.87 13.68 64.70
CA PHE A 112 -12.16 13.98 64.08
C PHE A 112 -12.01 15.12 63.05
N PRO A 113 -12.68 15.10 61.89
CA PRO A 113 -12.40 16.05 60.82
C PRO A 113 -12.87 17.49 61.08
N VAL A 114 -13.88 17.67 61.93
CA VAL A 114 -14.49 18.96 62.25
C VAL A 114 -14.53 19.22 63.76
N LEU A 115 -14.98 20.41 64.16
CA LEU A 115 -15.13 20.77 65.57
C LEU A 115 -16.42 20.16 66.14
N ILE A 116 -16.35 19.63 67.36
CA ILE A 116 -17.51 19.11 68.10
C ILE A 116 -17.74 19.96 69.35
N PHE A 117 -18.95 20.47 69.49
CA PHE A 117 -19.44 21.17 70.67
C PHE A 117 -20.59 20.38 71.31
N ALA A 118 -20.51 20.18 72.63
CA ALA A 118 -21.64 19.73 73.43
C ALA A 118 -21.50 20.25 74.87
N SER A 119 -22.53 20.90 75.40
CA SER A 119 -22.57 21.35 76.81
C SER A 119 -22.41 20.20 77.80
N ASP A 120 -22.82 19.00 77.37
CA ASP A 120 -22.95 17.83 78.22
C ASP A 120 -21.69 16.95 78.24
N PHE A 121 -20.59 17.39 77.61
CA PHE A 121 -19.31 16.70 77.72
C PHE A 121 -18.84 16.62 79.17
N ASN A 122 -18.30 15.47 79.55
CA ASN A 122 -17.63 15.25 80.83
C ASN A 122 -16.10 15.35 80.64
N PRO A 123 -15.48 16.52 80.87
CA PRO A 123 -14.05 16.73 80.66
C PRO A 123 -13.19 16.11 81.77
N THR A 124 -11.92 15.87 81.50
CA THR A 124 -10.89 15.47 82.48
C THR A 124 -10.57 16.60 83.48
N GLU A 125 -9.95 16.28 84.62
CA GLU A 125 -9.28 17.26 85.50
C GLU A 125 -7.79 17.34 85.12
N PRO A 126 -7.43 18.06 84.05
CA PRO A 126 -7.25 19.52 84.04
C PRO A 126 -7.94 20.22 82.85
N ARG A 127 -9.04 19.65 82.33
CA ARG A 127 -9.82 20.07 81.15
C ARG A 127 -9.06 20.01 79.83
N ASP A 128 -8.21 19.01 79.68
CA ASP A 128 -7.39 18.76 78.49
C ASP A 128 -7.94 17.64 77.58
N GLY A 129 -9.11 17.10 77.91
CA GLY A 129 -9.74 15.99 77.21
C GLY A 129 -11.10 15.64 77.78
N ILE A 130 -11.62 14.48 77.36
CA ILE A 130 -12.91 13.91 77.79
C ILE A 130 -12.71 12.46 78.24
N TYR A 131 -13.48 11.98 79.22
CA TYR A 131 -13.37 10.59 79.65
C TYR A 131 -13.92 9.62 78.59
N LEU A 132 -13.04 8.82 77.96
CA LEU A 132 -13.44 7.72 77.05
C LEU A 132 -12.98 6.33 77.52
N THR A 133 -12.10 6.24 78.52
CA THR A 133 -11.58 4.98 79.07
C THR A 133 -12.33 4.53 80.33
N CYS A 134 -12.91 3.32 80.29
CA CYS A 134 -13.58 2.71 81.45
C CYS A 134 -12.56 2.09 82.40
N LYS A 135 -12.39 2.64 83.62
CA LYS A 135 -11.63 1.99 84.71
C LYS A 135 -12.48 1.00 85.54
N SER A 136 -13.81 1.01 85.39
CA SER A 136 -14.77 0.05 85.97
C SER A 136 -15.98 -0.14 85.05
N LYS A 137 -16.71 -1.26 85.18
CA LYS A 137 -17.92 -1.54 84.37
C LYS A 137 -19.02 -0.53 84.73
N ALA A 138 -19.50 0.19 83.71
CA ALA A 138 -20.51 1.27 83.73
C ALA A 138 -20.04 2.56 84.43
N ASP A 139 -19.33 3.41 83.69
CA ASP A 139 -19.13 4.82 84.03
C ASP A 139 -20.06 5.65 83.13
N ASP A 140 -21.17 6.14 83.69
CA ASP A 140 -22.19 6.91 82.95
C ASP A 140 -21.59 8.10 82.19
N LYS A 141 -20.49 8.68 82.68
CA LYS A 141 -19.78 9.79 82.04
C LYS A 141 -19.14 9.39 80.71
N VAL A 142 -18.58 8.18 80.64
CA VAL A 142 -17.94 7.66 79.44
C VAL A 142 -18.98 7.36 78.38
N GLU A 143 -20.09 6.72 78.77
CA GLU A 143 -21.18 6.40 77.84
C GLU A 143 -21.81 7.67 77.25
N GLN A 144 -22.02 8.70 78.07
CA GLN A 144 -22.52 10.00 77.60
C GLN A 144 -21.57 10.65 76.58
N ASN A 145 -20.26 10.69 76.86
CA ASN A 145 -19.26 11.23 75.94
C ASN A 145 -19.20 10.44 74.61
N ARG A 146 -19.33 9.11 74.66
CA ARG A 146 -19.36 8.25 73.46
C ARG A 146 -20.59 8.52 72.60
N SER A 147 -21.77 8.61 73.22
CA SER A 147 -23.03 8.94 72.53
C SER A 147 -23.01 10.31 71.84
N ILE A 148 -22.36 11.31 72.45
CA ILE A 148 -22.13 12.63 71.83
C ILE A 148 -21.27 12.50 70.56
N ILE A 149 -20.16 11.78 70.61
CA ILE A 149 -19.26 11.60 69.45
C ILE A 149 -19.94 10.78 68.35
N GLU A 150 -20.70 9.73 68.69
CA GLU A 150 -21.48 8.95 67.74
C GLU A 150 -22.54 9.82 67.04
N THR A 151 -23.18 10.73 67.78
CA THR A 151 -24.08 11.74 67.20
C THR A 151 -23.33 12.71 66.29
N ALA A 152 -22.14 13.15 66.68
CA ALA A 152 -21.27 13.98 65.84
C ALA A 152 -20.89 13.27 64.52
N CYS A 153 -20.68 11.94 64.52
CA CYS A 153 -20.43 11.17 63.30
C CYS A 153 -21.62 11.21 62.33
N ARG A 154 -22.85 11.01 62.85
CA ARG A 154 -24.09 11.11 62.04
C ARG A 154 -24.28 12.51 61.47
N LEU A 155 -23.99 13.54 62.27
CA LEU A 155 -24.02 14.92 61.83
C LEU A 155 -22.97 15.19 60.75
N TYR A 156 -21.77 14.61 60.87
CA TYR A 156 -20.68 14.79 59.91
C TYR A 156 -21.04 14.24 58.53
N GLU A 157 -21.70 13.08 58.48
CA GLU A 157 -22.24 12.53 57.23
C GLU A 157 -23.24 13.49 56.57
N LYS A 158 -24.24 13.97 57.34
CA LYS A 158 -25.23 14.95 56.85
C LYS A 158 -24.55 16.24 56.35
N LEU A 159 -23.53 16.71 57.05
CA LEU A 159 -22.76 17.89 56.69
C LEU A 159 -22.02 17.69 55.35
N LEU A 160 -21.29 16.58 55.19
CA LEU A 160 -20.57 16.30 53.95
C LEU A 160 -21.51 16.13 52.76
N GLN A 161 -22.65 15.44 52.93
CA GLN A 161 -23.67 15.31 51.89
C GLN A 161 -24.21 16.68 51.47
N TYR A 162 -24.43 17.59 52.42
CA TYR A 162 -24.88 18.94 52.14
C TYR A 162 -23.80 19.78 51.42
N VAL A 163 -22.55 19.71 51.86
CA VAL A 163 -21.40 20.36 51.21
C VAL A 163 -21.23 19.89 49.77
N ALA A 164 -21.33 18.57 49.54
CA ALA A 164 -21.29 17.96 48.21
C ALA A 164 -22.43 18.44 47.31
N GLN A 165 -23.67 18.47 47.83
CA GLN A 165 -24.85 18.94 47.09
C GLN A 165 -24.71 20.41 46.66
N LYS A 166 -24.12 21.25 47.52
CA LYS A 166 -23.92 22.67 47.25
C LYS A 166 -22.65 22.96 46.43
N LYS A 167 -21.80 21.95 46.19
CA LYS A 167 -20.52 22.07 45.47
C LYS A 167 -19.61 23.15 46.05
N TRP A 168 -19.47 23.21 47.37
CA TRP A 168 -18.60 24.21 47.99
C TRP A 168 -17.12 23.90 47.76
N GLU A 169 -16.31 24.95 47.67
CA GLU A 169 -14.86 24.82 47.55
C GLU A 169 -14.21 24.56 48.92
N GLY A 170 -13.01 23.98 48.91
CA GLY A 170 -12.25 23.77 50.14
C GLY A 170 -12.70 22.56 50.98
N THR A 171 -13.47 21.64 50.41
CA THR A 171 -13.96 20.43 51.13
C THR A 171 -12.82 19.59 51.71
N TYR A 172 -11.65 19.59 51.07
CA TYR A 172 -10.44 18.97 51.62
C TYR A 172 -10.04 19.52 53.00
N ASN A 173 -10.49 20.70 53.43
CA ASN A 173 -10.17 21.24 54.75
C ASN A 173 -10.91 20.52 55.89
N ILE A 174 -11.99 19.80 55.58
CA ILE A 174 -12.85 19.12 56.55
C ILE A 174 -12.83 17.58 56.40
N THR A 175 -11.82 17.04 55.72
CA THR A 175 -11.59 15.59 55.58
C THR A 175 -10.37 15.11 56.37
N ARG A 176 -9.60 16.03 56.96
CA ARG A 176 -8.34 15.71 57.64
C ARG A 176 -8.58 15.06 59.01
N ILE A 177 -8.19 13.80 59.13
CA ILE A 177 -8.18 13.06 60.40
C ILE A 177 -6.76 13.09 60.97
N CYS A 178 -6.59 13.73 62.13
CA CYS A 178 -5.30 13.83 62.79
C CYS A 178 -4.87 12.48 63.38
N SER A 179 -3.58 12.17 63.32
CA SER A 179 -3.00 11.13 64.18
C SER A 179 -2.99 11.65 65.63
N PHE A 180 -3.51 10.86 66.56
CA PHE A 180 -3.51 11.21 67.98
C PHE A 180 -2.42 10.44 68.72
N GLY A 181 -1.81 11.08 69.72
CA GLY A 181 -0.85 10.42 70.62
C GLY A 181 -1.56 9.52 71.64
N LYS A 182 -0.80 8.65 72.32
CA LYS A 182 -1.34 7.90 73.47
C LYS A 182 -1.72 8.87 74.58
N LYS A 183 -3.02 8.96 74.87
CA LYS A 183 -3.57 9.76 75.98
C LYS A 183 -4.33 8.86 76.93
N GLU A 184 -4.19 9.09 78.23
CA GLU A 184 -4.80 8.23 79.27
C GLU A 184 -6.34 8.19 79.21
N TRP A 185 -6.94 9.25 78.64
CA TRP A 185 -8.38 9.42 78.55
C TRP A 185 -9.00 8.88 77.27
N ILE A 186 -8.20 8.44 76.28
CA ILE A 186 -8.68 7.90 74.99
C ILE A 186 -8.72 6.37 75.03
N ASP A 187 -9.86 5.79 74.65
CA ASP A 187 -9.96 4.35 74.33
C ASP A 187 -9.52 4.15 72.87
N GLU A 188 -8.30 3.62 72.68
CA GLU A 188 -7.68 3.44 71.35
C GLU A 188 -8.50 2.55 70.40
N VAL A 189 -9.20 1.54 70.94
CA VAL A 189 -9.99 0.60 70.10
C VAL A 189 -11.26 1.30 69.63
N TRP A 190 -12.02 1.86 70.58
CA TRP A 190 -13.30 2.49 70.26
C TRP A 190 -13.13 3.75 69.40
N ILE A 191 -12.09 4.58 69.64
CA ILE A 191 -11.83 5.74 68.78
C ILE A 191 -11.37 5.31 67.38
N GLY A 192 -10.72 4.14 67.27
CA GLY A 192 -10.38 3.53 65.98
C GLY A 192 -11.61 3.26 65.13
N ASP A 193 -12.67 2.71 65.74
CA ASP A 193 -13.96 2.47 65.06
C ASP A 193 -14.62 3.79 64.59
N ILE A 194 -14.55 4.86 65.41
CA ILE A 194 -15.04 6.19 65.04
C ILE A 194 -14.25 6.78 63.87
N VAL A 195 -12.93 6.65 63.89
CA VAL A 195 -12.06 7.10 62.79
C VAL A 195 -12.40 6.35 61.52
N GLU A 196 -12.60 5.04 61.60
CA GLU A 196 -12.94 4.22 60.44
C GLU A 196 -14.33 4.56 59.87
N ASN A 197 -15.30 4.86 60.74
CA ASN A 197 -16.60 5.38 60.30
C ASN A 197 -16.45 6.74 59.58
N CYS A 198 -15.66 7.67 60.11
CA CYS A 198 -15.38 8.94 59.43
C CYS A 198 -14.73 8.73 58.06
N LYS A 199 -13.75 7.81 57.97
CA LYS A 199 -13.11 7.47 56.69
C LYS A 199 -14.11 6.92 55.68
N LYS A 200 -14.97 5.98 56.09
CA LYS A 200 -16.02 5.42 55.22
C LYS A 200 -16.94 6.51 54.67
N ILE A 201 -17.35 7.46 55.51
CA ILE A 201 -18.15 8.61 55.07
C ILE A 201 -17.37 9.43 54.02
N ILE A 202 -16.09 9.74 54.27
CA ILE A 202 -15.26 10.51 53.34
C ILE A 202 -15.07 9.77 52.00
N LEU A 203 -14.96 8.44 52.02
CA LEU A 203 -14.78 7.64 50.82
C LEU A 203 -16.02 7.64 49.91
N HIS A 204 -17.21 7.52 50.50
CA HIS A 204 -18.46 7.26 49.77
C HIS A 204 -19.29 8.52 49.46
N VAL A 205 -19.00 9.67 50.10
CA VAL A 205 -19.72 10.91 49.79
C VAL A 205 -19.05 11.60 48.59
N PRO A 206 -19.82 12.10 47.60
CA PRO A 206 -19.26 12.70 46.38
C PRO A 206 -18.69 14.11 46.63
N ILE A 207 -17.52 14.18 47.25
CA ILE A 207 -16.89 15.41 47.71
C ILE A 207 -15.76 15.92 46.80
N ILE A 208 -15.31 15.12 45.82
CA ILE A 208 -14.22 15.51 44.93
C ILE A 208 -14.77 16.18 43.68
N HIS A 209 -14.30 17.40 43.41
CA HIS A 209 -14.54 18.07 42.14
C HIS A 209 -13.52 17.59 41.10
N THR A 210 -13.99 16.96 40.03
CA THR A 210 -13.14 16.39 38.96
C THR A 210 -12.77 17.42 37.91
N SER A 211 -11.81 17.09 37.05
CA SER A 211 -11.41 17.98 35.95
C SER A 211 -12.47 18.19 34.85
N VAL A 212 -13.59 17.47 34.90
CA VAL A 212 -14.73 17.57 33.97
C VAL A 212 -15.98 18.18 34.63
N ASP A 213 -15.80 18.91 35.74
CA ASP A 213 -16.85 19.58 36.51
C ASP A 213 -17.95 18.65 37.10
N SER A 214 -17.60 17.39 37.36
CA SER A 214 -18.44 16.44 38.11
C SER A 214 -18.03 16.37 39.59
N MET A 215 -19.01 16.15 40.47
CA MET A 215 -18.76 15.76 41.86
C MET A 215 -18.74 14.24 41.93
N MET A 216 -17.66 13.66 42.46
CA MET A 216 -17.46 12.22 42.54
C MET A 216 -17.00 11.81 43.93
N GLU A 217 -17.39 10.62 44.33
CA GLU A 217 -16.90 9.89 45.49
C GLU A 217 -15.49 9.32 45.24
N LEU A 218 -14.75 9.02 46.32
CA LEU A 218 -13.45 8.35 46.19
C LEU A 218 -13.64 6.87 45.86
N GLU A 219 -14.62 6.22 46.48
CA GLU A 219 -15.02 4.83 46.28
C GLU A 219 -16.54 4.75 46.07
N ASP A 220 -16.99 3.86 45.18
CA ASP A 220 -18.42 3.63 44.94
C ASP A 220 -19.07 2.72 46.00
N TYR A 221 -20.35 2.40 45.82
CA TYR A 221 -21.07 1.50 46.74
C TYR A 221 -20.52 0.06 46.80
N PHE A 222 -19.64 -0.33 45.88
CA PHE A 222 -18.95 -1.62 45.86
C PHE A 222 -17.51 -1.53 46.42
N ASP A 223 -17.13 -0.41 47.03
CA ASP A 223 -15.78 -0.12 47.51
C ASP A 223 -14.73 -0.09 46.35
N GLU A 224 -15.16 0.18 45.10
CA GLU A 224 -14.25 0.30 43.95
C GLU A 224 -13.75 1.74 43.77
N GLU A 225 -12.43 1.91 43.59
CA GLU A 225 -11.77 3.21 43.44
C GLU A 225 -12.28 3.98 42.20
N GLN A 226 -12.93 5.12 42.42
CA GLN A 226 -13.43 6.00 41.37
C GLN A 226 -12.45 7.13 41.06
N ILE A 227 -11.90 7.75 42.11
CA ILE A 227 -11.01 8.90 42.00
C ILE A 227 -9.63 8.57 42.55
N TYR A 228 -8.62 8.95 41.77
CA TYR A 228 -7.21 8.75 42.06
C TYR A 228 -6.57 10.01 42.63
N VAL A 229 -5.99 9.89 43.83
CA VAL A 229 -5.26 10.98 44.48
C VAL A 229 -3.77 10.83 44.19
N ILE A 230 -3.22 11.81 43.46
CA ILE A 230 -1.84 11.76 43.02
C ILE A 230 -0.90 11.91 44.22
N SER A 231 -0.11 10.87 44.48
CA SER A 231 0.73 10.77 45.66
C SER A 231 2.21 10.83 45.29
N ASP A 232 2.80 12.02 45.39
CA ASP A 232 4.26 12.23 45.36
C ASP A 232 4.64 13.28 46.41
N SER A 233 5.81 13.10 47.03
CA SER A 233 6.39 14.09 47.97
C SER A 233 6.61 15.47 47.34
N LYS A 234 6.95 15.54 46.05
CA LYS A 234 7.24 16.79 45.33
C LYS A 234 6.00 17.30 44.62
N ALA A 235 5.66 18.58 44.85
CA ALA A 235 4.52 19.24 44.19
C ALA A 235 4.64 19.20 42.66
N GLU A 236 5.82 19.54 42.12
CA GLU A 236 6.11 19.52 40.68
C GLU A 236 5.84 18.14 40.04
N MET A 237 6.15 17.04 40.75
CA MET A 237 5.88 15.70 40.24
C MET A 237 4.38 15.39 40.25
N ARG A 238 3.63 15.86 41.25
CA ARG A 238 2.17 15.72 41.28
C ARG A 238 1.52 16.40 40.08
N GLU A 239 1.96 17.62 39.74
CA GLU A 239 1.48 18.36 38.57
C GLU A 239 1.83 17.65 37.26
N LYS A 240 3.07 17.20 37.11
CA LYS A 240 3.54 16.46 35.92
C LYS A 240 2.78 15.15 35.70
N ILE A 241 2.48 14.40 36.76
CA ILE A 241 1.65 13.19 36.68
C ILE A 241 0.20 13.56 36.32
N TRP A 242 -0.33 14.63 36.90
CA TRP A 242 -1.68 15.10 36.60
C TRP A 242 -1.84 15.45 35.12
N ASP A 243 -0.85 16.15 34.54
CA ASP A 243 -0.87 16.53 33.12
C ASP A 243 -0.90 15.31 32.18
N LEU A 244 -0.26 14.20 32.57
CA LEU A 244 -0.33 12.95 31.81
C LEU A 244 -1.67 12.24 31.98
N LEU A 245 -2.21 12.20 33.20
CA LEU A 245 -3.49 11.54 33.50
C LEU A 245 -4.69 12.27 32.94
N TYR A 246 -4.64 13.60 32.84
CA TYR A 246 -5.70 14.41 32.25
C TYR A 246 -6.01 14.00 30.80
N ASP A 247 -5.00 13.57 30.05
CA ASP A 247 -5.17 13.13 28.66
C ASP A 247 -5.82 11.73 28.55
N ILE A 248 -5.68 10.89 29.59
CA ILE A 248 -6.16 9.48 29.64
C ILE A 248 -7.51 9.37 30.33
N MET A 249 -7.64 9.93 31.53
CA MET A 249 -8.78 9.72 32.44
C MET A 249 -9.15 11.00 33.21
N PRO A 250 -9.54 12.09 32.52
CA PRO A 250 -9.85 13.37 33.16
C PRO A 250 -10.99 13.25 34.19
N GLU A 251 -11.91 12.30 34.00
CA GLU A 251 -13.02 12.02 34.92
C GLU A 251 -12.60 11.34 36.24
N LYS A 252 -11.42 10.72 36.30
CA LYS A 252 -10.95 9.95 37.48
C LYS A 252 -9.95 10.70 38.36
N ILE A 253 -9.72 11.99 38.10
CA ILE A 253 -8.74 12.81 38.84
C ILE A 253 -9.36 14.11 39.35
N PRO A 254 -8.91 14.63 40.52
CA PRO A 254 -9.34 15.92 41.02
C PRO A 254 -8.96 17.08 40.08
N CYS A 255 -9.63 18.22 40.21
CA CYS A 255 -9.19 19.45 39.54
C CYS A 255 -7.73 19.79 39.86
N LYS A 256 -6.98 20.30 38.86
CA LYS A 256 -5.56 20.66 39.00
C LYS A 256 -5.28 21.60 40.17
N LYS A 257 -6.17 22.57 40.44
CA LYS A 257 -6.03 23.54 41.54
C LYS A 257 -6.02 22.90 42.94
N ASP A 258 -6.64 21.73 43.09
CA ASP A 258 -6.88 21.08 44.39
C ASP A 258 -5.98 19.88 44.67
N ILE A 259 -5.17 19.43 43.69
CA ILE A 259 -4.39 18.18 43.79
C ILE A 259 -3.47 18.15 45.00
N HIS A 260 -2.85 19.29 45.34
CA HIS A 260 -1.94 19.35 46.48
C HIS A 260 -2.71 19.34 47.80
N ASN A 261 -3.90 19.95 47.84
CA ASN A 261 -4.72 20.02 49.03
C ASN A 261 -5.28 18.63 49.38
N TRP A 262 -5.75 17.89 48.37
CA TRP A 262 -6.20 16.51 48.55
C TRP A 262 -5.08 15.58 49.02
N TYR A 263 -3.87 15.74 48.49
CA TYR A 263 -2.69 14.98 48.93
C TYR A 263 -2.38 15.15 50.42
N TYR A 264 -2.51 16.37 50.97
CA TYR A 264 -2.21 16.63 52.39
C TYR A 264 -3.38 16.35 53.33
N SER A 265 -4.60 16.31 52.81
CA SER A 265 -5.79 16.15 53.64
C SER A 265 -6.10 14.70 54.00
N LEU A 266 -5.98 13.80 53.02
CA LEU A 266 -6.32 12.40 53.19
C LEU A 266 -5.22 11.62 53.92
N TRP A 267 -5.58 10.48 54.51
CA TRP A 267 -4.62 9.65 55.24
C TRP A 267 -3.67 8.91 54.29
N ASN A 268 -2.55 8.46 54.86
CA ASN A 268 -1.63 7.59 54.14
C ASN A 268 -2.39 6.35 53.66
N ASP A 269 -2.36 6.12 52.35
CA ASP A 269 -2.85 4.95 51.60
C ASP A 269 -4.27 5.08 51.03
N CYS A 270 -4.93 6.22 51.24
CA CYS A 270 -6.19 6.56 50.56
C CYS A 270 -5.97 6.78 49.04
N ASN A 271 -6.53 5.90 48.20
CA ASN A 271 -6.60 5.97 46.73
C ASN A 271 -5.33 6.51 46.05
N LYS A 272 -4.16 6.02 46.47
CA LYS A 272 -2.87 6.56 46.05
C LYS A 272 -2.55 6.18 44.63
N TYR A 273 -2.47 7.18 43.77
CA TYR A 273 -1.97 7.01 42.41
C TYR A 273 -0.57 7.58 42.28
N THR A 274 0.38 6.74 41.86
CA THR A 274 1.79 7.11 41.76
C THR A 274 2.27 6.98 40.32
N PHE A 275 3.47 7.47 40.04
CA PHE A 275 4.11 7.23 38.74
C PHE A 275 4.22 5.72 38.43
N LYS A 276 4.45 4.88 39.44
CA LYS A 276 4.50 3.42 39.25
C LYS A 276 3.15 2.85 38.81
N SER A 277 2.05 3.37 39.36
CA SER A 277 0.69 3.01 38.95
C SER A 277 0.46 3.35 37.46
N LEU A 278 0.91 4.54 37.03
CA LEU A 278 0.88 4.95 35.62
C LEU A 278 1.71 4.02 34.73
N THR A 279 2.95 3.71 35.13
CA THR A 279 3.83 2.79 34.39
C THR A 279 3.19 1.42 34.22
N LYS A 280 2.58 0.87 35.29
CA LYS A 280 1.88 -0.41 35.22
C LYS A 280 0.69 -0.34 34.28
N GLN A 281 -0.09 0.74 34.33
CA GLN A 281 -1.21 0.93 33.42
C GLN A 281 -0.78 1.00 31.94
N ILE A 282 0.33 1.68 31.63
CA ILE A 282 0.88 1.71 30.26
C ILE A 282 1.30 0.30 29.83
N ASN A 283 1.97 -0.44 30.71
CA ASN A 283 2.35 -1.82 30.46
C ASN A 283 1.13 -2.71 30.20
N ASP A 284 0.04 -2.53 30.95
CA ASP A 284 -1.21 -3.28 30.79
C ASP A 284 -1.94 -2.96 29.47
N PHE A 285 -1.74 -1.77 28.87
CA PHE A 285 -2.25 -1.49 27.52
C PHE A 285 -1.57 -2.35 26.44
N GLY A 286 -0.30 -2.73 26.64
CA GLY A 286 0.48 -3.63 25.80
C GLY A 286 0.89 -3.10 24.41
N ASN A 287 0.16 -2.12 23.84
CA ASN A 287 0.51 -1.51 22.56
C ASN A 287 0.01 -0.07 22.43
N ALA A 288 0.63 0.64 21.48
CA ALA A 288 0.38 2.04 21.16
C ALA A 288 -1.05 2.32 20.69
N MET A 289 -1.71 1.39 19.99
CA MET A 289 -3.09 1.58 19.55
C MET A 289 -4.06 1.58 20.72
N GLN A 290 -3.85 0.71 21.71
CA GLN A 290 -4.67 0.68 22.92
C GLN A 290 -4.46 1.95 23.74
N LEU A 291 -3.21 2.41 23.89
CA LEU A 291 -2.93 3.71 24.51
C LEU A 291 -3.62 4.88 23.78
N GLN A 292 -3.59 4.90 22.44
CA GLN A 292 -4.22 5.96 21.65
C GLN A 292 -5.75 5.98 21.81
N ARG A 293 -6.41 4.85 22.08
CA ARG A 293 -7.86 4.80 22.34
C ARG A 293 -8.23 5.47 23.66
N GLU A 294 -7.36 5.38 24.66
CA GLU A 294 -7.57 6.00 25.96
C GLU A 294 -7.21 7.50 25.93
N ILE A 295 -6.23 7.89 25.12
CA ILE A 295 -5.83 9.30 24.98
C ILE A 295 -6.84 10.07 24.12
N LYS A 296 -7.49 11.09 24.69
CA LYS A 296 -8.55 11.87 24.00
C LYS A 296 -8.02 12.99 23.10
N ASN A 297 -7.00 13.72 23.56
CA ASN A 297 -6.65 15.05 23.00
C ASN A 297 -5.25 15.14 22.36
N LYS A 298 -4.48 14.04 22.33
CA LYS A 298 -3.10 14.03 21.82
C LYS A 298 -2.78 12.75 21.05
N ASP A 299 -1.75 12.85 20.22
CA ASP A 299 -1.12 11.68 19.60
C ASP A 299 -0.28 10.92 20.63
N TRP A 300 -0.39 9.58 20.61
CA TRP A 300 0.26 8.69 21.55
C TRP A 300 1.79 8.86 21.58
N ARG A 301 2.43 9.22 20.47
CA ARG A 301 3.89 9.44 20.43
C ARG A 301 4.30 10.72 21.15
N SER A 302 3.50 11.77 20.97
CA SER A 302 3.71 13.04 21.66
C SER A 302 3.50 12.87 23.17
N TRP A 303 2.47 12.12 23.57
CA TRP A 303 2.21 11.79 24.96
C TRP A 303 3.32 10.92 25.58
N LEU A 304 3.74 9.85 24.90
CA LEU A 304 4.87 9.01 25.37
C LEU A 304 6.17 9.79 25.47
N SER A 305 6.41 10.76 24.58
CA SER A 305 7.58 11.63 24.69
C SER A 305 7.56 12.47 25.97
N MET A 306 6.39 13.00 26.37
CA MET A 306 6.24 13.69 27.65
C MET A 306 6.51 12.74 28.83
N TYR A 307 5.95 11.53 28.77
CA TYR A 307 6.17 10.49 29.78
C TYR A 307 7.64 10.08 29.91
N PHE A 308 8.35 9.87 28.79
CA PHE A 308 9.78 9.55 28.79
C PHE A 308 10.65 10.69 29.31
N ASN A 309 10.29 11.95 29.06
CA ASN A 309 11.00 13.09 29.65
C ASN A 309 10.90 13.08 31.18
N LEU A 310 9.77 12.65 31.77
CA LEU A 310 9.64 12.54 33.22
C LEU A 310 10.54 11.46 33.82
N ILE A 311 10.77 10.37 33.10
CA ILE A 311 11.70 9.30 33.52
C ILE A 311 13.14 9.82 33.42
N GLU A 312 13.47 10.55 32.35
CA GLU A 312 14.79 11.13 32.12
C GLU A 312 15.19 12.10 33.25
N ASP A 313 14.24 12.90 33.75
CA ASP A 313 14.45 13.83 34.86
C ASP A 313 14.65 13.15 36.24
N ASN A 314 14.36 11.84 36.38
CA ASN A 314 14.29 11.17 37.67
C ASN A 314 14.95 9.78 37.70
N ARG A 315 16.17 9.71 38.25
CA ARG A 315 16.95 8.47 38.39
C ARG A 315 16.22 7.33 39.09
N ASN A 316 15.38 7.62 40.09
CA ASN A 316 14.64 6.56 40.81
C ASN A 316 13.62 5.87 39.89
N LEU A 317 13.04 6.61 38.94
CA LEU A 317 12.10 6.06 37.96
C LEU A 317 12.84 5.22 36.92
N GLN A 318 14.02 5.67 36.49
CA GLN A 318 14.88 4.90 35.59
C GLN A 318 15.25 3.54 36.19
N THR A 319 15.69 3.53 37.46
CA THR A 319 16.00 2.29 38.17
C THR A 319 14.77 1.39 38.27
N TYR A 320 13.59 1.94 38.60
CA TYR A 320 12.36 1.16 38.70
C TYR A 320 11.97 0.49 37.37
N VAL A 321 12.01 1.24 36.27
CA VAL A 321 11.69 0.73 34.93
C VAL A 321 12.65 -0.39 34.52
N ALA A 322 13.95 -0.20 34.79
CA ALA A 322 14.96 -1.21 34.49
C ALA A 322 14.81 -2.48 35.35
N THR A 323 14.53 -2.35 36.65
CA THR A 323 14.42 -3.50 37.56
C THR A 323 13.18 -4.34 37.33
N GLU A 324 12.06 -3.71 36.97
CA GLU A 324 10.77 -4.41 36.79
C GLU A 324 10.55 -4.90 35.36
N GLN A 325 11.48 -4.62 34.43
CA GLN A 325 11.38 -5.00 33.02
C GLN A 325 10.02 -4.67 32.39
N VAL A 326 9.52 -3.47 32.65
CA VAL A 326 8.19 -3.05 32.18
C VAL A 326 8.18 -2.80 30.68
N ASN A 327 7.13 -3.27 30.01
CA ASN A 327 6.91 -3.10 28.58
C ASN A 327 6.22 -1.77 28.30
N ILE A 328 7.01 -0.73 28.06
CA ILE A 328 6.49 0.65 27.84
C ILE A 328 7.09 1.33 26.60
N ILE A 329 8.08 0.70 25.95
CA ILE A 329 8.79 1.29 24.82
C ILE A 329 8.25 0.67 23.53
N PRO A 330 7.69 1.47 22.60
CA PRO A 330 7.09 0.95 21.39
C PRO A 330 8.15 0.45 20.39
N ASN A 331 7.97 -0.75 19.87
CA ASN A 331 8.65 -1.20 18.65
C ASN A 331 8.00 -0.60 17.38
N GLN A 332 8.57 -0.86 16.20
CA GLN A 332 8.04 -0.35 14.92
C GLN A 332 6.64 -0.91 14.57
N ASN A 333 6.24 -2.05 15.14
CA ASN A 333 4.88 -2.59 15.05
C ASN A 333 3.90 -1.94 16.05
N GLY A 334 4.38 -1.04 16.92
CA GLY A 334 3.59 -0.36 17.95
C GLY A 334 3.31 -1.21 19.20
N VAL A 335 3.92 -2.38 19.34
CA VAL A 335 3.84 -3.20 20.57
C VAL A 335 4.82 -2.64 21.59
N PHE A 336 4.42 -2.57 22.85
CA PHE A 336 5.32 -2.14 23.91
C PHE A 336 6.23 -3.29 24.33
N CYS A 337 7.52 -2.99 24.41
CA CYS A 337 8.61 -3.87 24.79
C CYS A 337 9.40 -3.23 25.93
N HIS A 338 10.24 -4.03 26.58
CA HIS A 338 11.16 -3.56 27.60
C HIS A 338 12.52 -3.20 26.99
N VAL A 339 13.39 -2.59 27.81
CA VAL A 339 14.63 -1.97 27.34
C VAL A 339 15.63 -2.97 26.73
N GLU A 340 15.61 -4.24 27.13
CA GLU A 340 16.59 -5.23 26.67
C GLU A 340 16.20 -5.93 25.36
N GLU A 341 14.94 -5.77 24.91
CA GLU A 341 14.42 -6.41 23.70
C GLU A 341 14.63 -5.60 22.41
N LEU A 342 14.92 -4.30 22.55
CA LEU A 342 14.90 -3.38 21.43
C LEU A 342 16.31 -3.00 20.93
N HIS A 343 16.40 -2.80 19.63
CA HIS A 343 17.57 -2.28 18.94
C HIS A 343 17.24 -0.93 18.28
N PHE A 344 18.25 -0.08 18.11
CA PHE A 344 18.08 1.21 17.43
C PHE A 344 18.25 1.02 15.92
N ASP A 345 17.26 1.45 15.16
CA ASP A 345 17.28 1.40 13.71
C ASP A 345 18.18 2.50 13.13
N LYS A 346 19.28 2.10 12.48
CA LYS A 346 20.24 2.99 11.82
C LYS A 346 19.90 3.16 10.33
N GLU A 347 18.68 3.59 10.06
CA GLU A 347 18.15 3.81 8.69
C GLU A 347 18.14 2.53 7.84
N ILE A 348 17.71 1.43 8.44
CA ILE A 348 17.58 0.14 7.78
C ILE A 348 16.52 0.25 6.66
N LEU A 349 16.85 -0.23 5.47
CA LEU A 349 15.95 -0.23 4.32
C LEU A 349 14.69 -1.07 4.58
N ASP A 350 13.52 -0.53 4.23
CA ASP A 350 12.24 -1.21 4.43
C ASP A 350 12.15 -2.52 3.62
N GLU A 351 12.80 -2.58 2.45
CA GLU A 351 12.90 -3.77 1.62
C GLU A 351 13.59 -4.92 2.36
N TYR A 352 14.65 -4.65 3.13
CA TYR A 352 15.33 -5.69 3.92
C TYR A 352 14.47 -6.16 5.10
N LYS A 353 13.72 -5.25 5.72
CA LYS A 353 12.78 -5.61 6.78
C LYS A 353 11.65 -6.49 6.24
N ASP A 354 11.16 -6.20 5.05
CA ASP A 354 10.10 -6.98 4.39
C ASP A 354 10.60 -8.36 3.97
N ILE A 355 11.80 -8.46 3.41
CA ILE A 355 12.44 -9.75 3.08
C ILE A 355 12.61 -10.62 4.34
N LEU A 356 13.14 -10.03 5.42
CA LEU A 356 13.35 -10.79 6.66
C LEU A 356 12.02 -11.25 7.28
N LYS A 357 10.97 -10.43 7.15
CA LYS A 357 9.60 -10.81 7.55
C LYS A 357 9.04 -11.96 6.72
N LEU A 358 9.31 -12.01 5.41
CA LEU A 358 8.94 -13.14 4.55
C LEU A 358 9.66 -14.44 4.95
N LEU A 359 10.87 -14.32 5.50
CA LEU A 359 11.63 -15.43 6.10
C LEU A 359 11.12 -15.85 7.48
N GLY A 360 10.03 -15.23 7.98
CA GLY A 360 9.42 -15.55 9.27
C GLY A 360 10.02 -14.82 10.46
N ASN A 361 10.93 -13.85 10.25
CA ASN A 361 11.53 -13.05 11.32
C ASN A 361 11.18 -11.56 11.13
N ASP A 362 10.21 -11.04 11.88
CA ASP A 362 9.80 -9.64 11.76
C ASP A 362 10.71 -8.74 12.62
N CYS A 363 11.73 -8.13 12.00
CA CYS A 363 12.64 -7.21 12.70
C CYS A 363 11.96 -5.97 13.25
N ARG A 364 10.81 -5.56 12.69
CA ARG A 364 10.01 -4.45 13.25
C ARG A 364 9.46 -4.77 14.65
N GLY A 365 9.47 -6.05 15.03
CA GLY A 365 9.12 -6.51 16.38
C GLY A 365 10.16 -6.22 17.45
N TRP A 366 11.43 -6.03 17.09
CA TRP A 366 12.54 -5.80 18.03
C TRP A 366 13.36 -4.55 17.67
N LEU A 367 12.89 -3.72 16.73
CA LEU A 367 13.42 -2.39 16.45
C LEU A 367 12.55 -1.31 17.11
N LEU A 368 13.18 -0.29 17.68
CA LEU A 368 12.51 0.89 18.24
C LEU A 368 11.69 1.63 17.16
N ASP A 369 10.50 2.14 17.53
CA ASP A 369 9.70 3.01 16.65
C ASP A 369 10.53 4.22 16.17
N LEU A 370 10.53 4.44 14.86
CA LEU A 370 11.37 5.41 14.15
C LEU A 370 11.21 6.87 14.61
N LYS A 371 10.10 7.21 15.28
CA LYS A 371 9.87 8.57 15.80
C LYS A 371 10.61 8.83 17.10
N PHE A 372 11.06 7.79 17.80
CA PHE A 372 11.82 7.91 19.04
C PHE A 372 13.32 7.84 18.77
N ARG A 373 14.07 8.64 19.53
CA ARG A 373 15.54 8.62 19.52
C ARG A 373 16.03 7.81 20.70
N ASN A 374 17.28 7.33 20.61
CA ASN A 374 18.01 6.90 21.79
C ASN A 374 18.05 8.03 22.84
N ARG A 375 17.84 7.67 24.11
CA ARG A 375 17.80 8.60 25.25
C ARG A 375 18.88 8.24 26.27
N ASP A 376 19.06 9.08 27.28
CA ASP A 376 20.11 8.83 28.28
C ASP A 376 19.80 7.61 29.16
N TRP A 377 18.52 7.32 29.40
CA TRP A 377 18.09 6.24 30.31
C TRP A 377 17.81 4.90 29.63
N PHE A 378 17.69 4.88 28.29
CA PHE A 378 17.74 3.66 27.48
C PHE A 378 18.53 3.93 26.20
N ARG A 379 19.65 3.23 26.04
CA ARG A 379 20.48 3.30 24.85
C ARG A 379 20.58 1.91 24.26
N PHE A 380 19.89 1.72 23.15
CA PHE A 380 19.89 0.45 22.45
C PHE A 380 21.13 0.28 21.59
N GLU A 381 21.52 -0.96 21.34
CA GLU A 381 22.54 -1.29 20.35
C GLU A 381 22.03 -0.91 18.96
N GLU A 382 22.92 -0.37 18.13
CA GLU A 382 22.59 0.01 16.76
C GLU A 382 22.49 -1.23 15.88
N CYS A 383 21.40 -1.33 15.13
CA CYS A 383 21.20 -2.31 14.08
C CYS A 383 21.22 -1.61 12.72
N ASP A 384 22.03 -2.12 11.81
CA ASP A 384 22.24 -1.60 10.46
C ASP A 384 21.89 -2.66 9.40
N ASP A 385 21.92 -2.24 8.14
CA ASP A 385 21.65 -3.12 6.99
C ASP A 385 22.59 -4.34 6.96
N GLU A 386 23.86 -4.21 7.38
CA GLU A 386 24.81 -5.34 7.40
C GLU A 386 24.38 -6.46 8.35
N GLN A 387 23.90 -6.10 9.55
CA GLN A 387 23.39 -7.06 10.52
C GLN A 387 22.11 -7.73 10.02
N ILE A 388 21.18 -6.97 9.44
CA ILE A 388 19.96 -7.51 8.85
C ILE A 388 20.30 -8.46 7.68
N LEU A 389 21.23 -8.09 6.81
CA LEU A 389 21.68 -8.95 5.70
C LEU A 389 22.27 -10.28 6.20
N LYS A 390 23.06 -10.28 7.28
CA LYS A 390 23.55 -11.53 7.90
C LYS A 390 22.41 -12.40 8.44
N LEU A 391 21.38 -11.79 9.01
CA LEU A 391 20.18 -12.52 9.43
C LEU A 391 19.43 -13.09 8.23
N ILE A 392 19.29 -12.33 7.14
CA ILE A 392 18.70 -12.81 5.88
C ILE A 392 19.50 -14.02 5.37
N GLU A 393 20.84 -13.95 5.33
CA GLU A 393 21.70 -15.07 4.92
C GLU A 393 21.44 -16.34 5.73
N ASN A 394 21.46 -16.22 7.07
CA ASN A 394 21.28 -17.37 7.95
C ASN A 394 19.87 -17.97 7.80
N ASN A 395 18.83 -17.15 7.70
CA ASN A 395 17.46 -17.64 7.54
C ASN A 395 17.20 -18.19 6.12
N LEU A 396 17.90 -17.71 5.10
CA LEU A 396 17.79 -18.19 3.71
C LEU A 396 18.36 -19.60 3.54
N ASP A 397 19.29 -20.02 4.39
CA ASP A 397 19.83 -21.38 4.41
C ASP A 397 18.81 -22.39 4.97
N ASP A 398 17.91 -21.94 5.87
CA ASP A 398 16.86 -22.76 6.50
C ASP A 398 15.47 -22.64 5.81
N ALA A 399 15.30 -21.68 4.90
CA ALA A 399 14.04 -21.40 4.22
C ALA A 399 13.58 -22.51 3.27
N ASP A 400 12.26 -22.60 3.04
CA ASP A 400 11.72 -23.53 2.05
C ASP A 400 12.09 -23.12 0.60
N LYS A 401 11.96 -24.08 -0.33
CA LYS A 401 12.40 -23.89 -1.72
C LYS A 401 11.62 -22.77 -2.45
N GLN A 402 10.35 -22.55 -2.10
CA GLN A 402 9.51 -21.54 -2.74
C GLN A 402 9.87 -20.15 -2.19
N GLN A 403 9.92 -20.00 -0.87
CA GLN A 403 10.32 -18.76 -0.19
C GLN A 403 11.71 -18.30 -0.64
N LYS A 404 12.68 -19.23 -0.69
CA LYS A 404 14.04 -18.95 -1.17
C LYS A 404 14.02 -18.44 -2.62
N SER A 405 13.18 -19.03 -3.48
CA SER A 405 13.05 -18.62 -4.88
C SER A 405 12.54 -17.18 -5.00
N ASP A 406 11.49 -16.85 -4.27
CA ASP A 406 10.84 -15.54 -4.33
C ASP A 406 11.77 -14.42 -3.82
N ILE A 407 12.51 -14.69 -2.74
CA ILE A 407 13.47 -13.74 -2.16
C ILE A 407 14.65 -13.51 -3.11
N LEU A 408 15.22 -14.57 -3.70
CA LEU A 408 16.32 -14.43 -4.67
C LEU A 408 15.88 -13.60 -5.90
N LEU A 409 14.64 -13.76 -6.36
CA LEU A 409 14.10 -12.94 -7.46
C LEU A 409 13.90 -11.48 -7.06
N GLN A 410 13.60 -11.18 -5.80
CA GLN A 410 13.51 -9.80 -5.30
C GLN A 410 14.90 -9.16 -5.12
N MET A 411 15.86 -9.90 -4.57
CA MET A 411 17.19 -9.37 -4.24
C MET A 411 18.05 -9.05 -5.47
N VAL A 412 17.81 -9.68 -6.62
CA VAL A 412 18.50 -9.33 -7.88
C VAL A 412 18.26 -7.86 -8.30
N TRP A 413 17.18 -7.22 -7.85
CA TRP A 413 16.87 -5.84 -8.22
C TRP A 413 17.58 -4.79 -7.35
N LEU A 414 18.22 -5.20 -6.25
CA LEU A 414 18.96 -4.30 -5.36
C LEU A 414 20.41 -4.18 -5.83
N CYS A 415 20.89 -2.97 -6.12
CA CYS A 415 22.27 -2.74 -6.56
C CYS A 415 23.05 -1.83 -5.60
N ASP A 416 24.29 -2.21 -5.32
CA ASP A 416 25.27 -1.32 -4.68
C ASP A 416 26.16 -0.69 -5.76
N SER A 417 26.29 0.63 -5.73
CA SER A 417 27.21 1.41 -6.57
C SER A 417 28.67 0.93 -6.52
N ARG A 418 29.06 0.25 -5.45
CA ARG A 418 30.41 -0.29 -5.20
C ARG A 418 30.62 -1.69 -5.76
N TYR A 419 29.58 -2.34 -6.27
CA TYR A 419 29.69 -3.69 -6.79
C TYR A 419 30.35 -3.69 -8.18
N ASP A 420 31.46 -4.42 -8.33
CA ASP A 420 32.27 -4.42 -9.56
C ASP A 420 31.50 -4.94 -10.81
N ASN A 421 30.45 -5.74 -10.61
CA ASN A 421 29.71 -6.43 -11.67
C ASN A 421 28.28 -5.89 -11.91
N VAL A 422 27.98 -4.64 -11.55
CA VAL A 422 26.66 -4.01 -11.78
C VAL A 422 26.22 -4.09 -13.25
N GLY A 423 27.17 -4.06 -14.20
CA GLY A 423 26.89 -4.24 -15.62
C GLY A 423 26.26 -5.60 -15.96
N VAL A 424 26.75 -6.68 -15.33
CA VAL A 424 26.23 -8.04 -15.51
C VAL A 424 24.84 -8.16 -14.86
N GLN A 425 24.67 -7.61 -13.67
CA GLN A 425 23.38 -7.59 -12.97
C GLN A 425 22.30 -6.89 -13.80
N ARG A 426 22.62 -5.73 -14.42
CA ARG A 426 21.69 -5.01 -15.31
C ARG A 426 21.26 -5.84 -16.49
N GLN A 427 22.18 -6.59 -17.10
CA GLN A 427 21.84 -7.49 -18.21
C GLN A 427 20.94 -8.65 -17.75
N ILE A 428 21.20 -9.25 -16.58
CA ILE A 428 20.32 -10.29 -16.02
C ILE A 428 18.91 -9.73 -15.74
N CYS A 429 18.80 -8.56 -15.12
CA CYS A 429 17.52 -7.89 -14.90
C CYS A 429 16.81 -7.56 -16.21
N HIS A 430 17.54 -7.17 -17.25
CA HIS A 430 16.97 -6.93 -18.58
C HIS A 430 16.35 -8.21 -19.14
N TYR A 431 17.07 -9.34 -19.12
CA TYR A 431 16.53 -10.63 -19.56
C TYR A 431 15.35 -11.09 -18.71
N ALA A 432 15.42 -10.91 -17.39
CA ALA A 432 14.32 -11.23 -16.48
C ALA A 432 13.07 -10.38 -16.78
N LYS A 433 13.23 -9.08 -17.03
CA LYS A 433 12.14 -8.19 -17.41
C LYS A 433 11.50 -8.61 -18.73
N SER A 434 12.33 -8.91 -19.73
CA SER A 434 11.88 -9.30 -21.07
C SER A 434 11.15 -10.65 -21.07
N ILE A 435 11.67 -11.66 -20.36
CA ILE A 435 11.17 -13.05 -20.44
C ILE A 435 10.17 -13.38 -19.34
N LEU A 436 10.44 -12.97 -18.09
CA LEU A 436 9.56 -13.27 -16.96
C LEU A 436 8.43 -12.24 -16.81
N LYS A 437 8.43 -11.17 -17.64
CA LYS A 437 7.45 -10.06 -17.63
C LYS A 437 7.29 -9.44 -16.22
N VAL A 438 8.39 -9.39 -15.46
CA VAL A 438 8.45 -8.80 -14.12
C VAL A 438 8.64 -7.29 -14.25
N ASP A 439 7.70 -6.51 -13.72
CA ASP A 439 7.78 -5.04 -13.76
C ASP A 439 8.46 -4.46 -12.52
N ASN A 440 9.71 -4.86 -12.30
CA ASN A 440 10.52 -4.33 -11.21
C ASN A 440 11.53 -3.30 -11.75
N GLN A 441 11.85 -2.31 -10.93
CA GLN A 441 12.92 -1.35 -11.18
C GLN A 441 14.11 -1.66 -10.29
N MET A 442 15.33 -1.39 -10.78
CA MET A 442 16.51 -1.49 -9.94
C MET A 442 16.50 -0.39 -8.88
N ILE A 443 16.77 -0.76 -7.63
CA ILE A 443 16.88 0.15 -6.50
C ILE A 443 18.34 0.22 -6.08
N GLU A 444 18.89 1.43 -6.05
CA GLU A 444 20.24 1.67 -5.56
C GLU A 444 20.23 1.74 -4.03
N VAL A 445 21.03 0.87 -3.41
CA VAL A 445 21.08 0.69 -1.95
C VAL A 445 22.52 0.85 -1.44
N GLN A 446 22.67 1.17 -0.16
CA GLN A 446 23.99 1.48 0.41
C GLN A 446 24.89 0.25 0.57
N VAL A 447 24.32 -0.91 0.90
CA VAL A 447 25.04 -2.17 1.14
C VAL A 447 24.20 -3.33 0.62
N VAL A 448 24.82 -4.29 -0.06
CA VAL A 448 24.23 -5.57 -0.48
C VAL A 448 25.17 -6.72 -0.09
N SER A 449 24.62 -7.89 0.27
CA SER A 449 25.43 -9.10 0.43
C SER A 449 25.88 -9.64 -0.93
N ASP A 450 27.19 -9.69 -1.16
CA ASP A 450 27.78 -10.29 -2.36
C ASP A 450 27.37 -11.76 -2.54
N ARG A 451 27.27 -12.51 -1.44
CA ARG A 451 26.88 -13.93 -1.46
C ARG A 451 25.45 -14.08 -1.96
N ILE A 452 24.50 -13.36 -1.35
CA ILE A 452 23.10 -13.46 -1.74
C ILE A 452 22.92 -12.93 -3.17
N LEU A 453 23.59 -11.84 -3.54
CA LEU A 453 23.49 -11.28 -4.88
C LEU A 453 23.98 -12.26 -5.95
N GLN A 454 25.11 -12.94 -5.73
CA GLN A 454 25.60 -13.97 -6.65
C GLN A 454 24.63 -15.17 -6.77
N GLU A 455 24.10 -15.66 -5.64
CA GLU A 455 23.08 -16.72 -5.64
C GLU A 455 21.81 -16.27 -6.38
N SER A 456 21.40 -15.02 -6.17
CA SER A 456 20.22 -14.40 -6.77
C SER A 456 20.37 -14.26 -8.28
N MET A 457 21.52 -13.77 -8.75
CA MET A 457 21.86 -13.66 -10.18
C MET A 457 21.83 -15.02 -10.86
N LYS A 458 22.48 -16.03 -10.25
CA LYS A 458 22.49 -17.41 -10.76
C LYS A 458 21.10 -18.04 -10.81
N TYR A 459 20.28 -17.80 -9.79
CA TYR A 459 18.91 -18.29 -9.74
C TYR A 459 18.05 -17.63 -10.83
N THR A 460 18.11 -16.30 -10.94
CA THR A 460 17.32 -15.53 -11.91
C THR A 460 17.64 -15.93 -13.35
N ILE A 461 18.93 -16.00 -13.72
CA ILE A 461 19.32 -16.44 -15.07
C ILE A 461 18.90 -17.89 -15.35
N THR A 462 18.85 -18.73 -14.31
CA THR A 462 18.34 -20.10 -14.41
C THR A 462 16.84 -20.11 -14.69
N CYS A 463 16.04 -19.30 -14.01
CA CYS A 463 14.61 -19.16 -14.26
C CYS A 463 14.32 -18.64 -15.68
N VAL A 464 15.12 -17.68 -16.14
CA VAL A 464 15.04 -17.16 -17.51
C VAL A 464 15.29 -18.27 -18.53
N ALA A 465 16.39 -19.02 -18.39
CA ALA A 465 16.71 -20.13 -19.29
C ALA A 465 15.65 -21.25 -19.25
N ASP A 466 15.18 -21.59 -18.05
CA ASP A 466 14.13 -22.59 -17.87
C ASP A 466 12.81 -22.14 -18.53
N ARG A 467 12.48 -20.84 -18.46
CA ARG A 467 11.29 -20.27 -19.12
C ARG A 467 11.41 -20.27 -20.64
N ILE A 468 12.59 -20.00 -21.20
CA ILE A 468 12.83 -20.16 -22.65
C ILE A 468 12.58 -21.62 -23.05
N SER A 469 13.15 -22.56 -22.29
CA SER A 469 13.07 -23.99 -22.59
C SER A 469 11.62 -24.52 -22.61
N GLU A 470 10.73 -23.98 -21.78
CA GLU A 470 9.32 -24.38 -21.70
C GLU A 470 8.54 -24.24 -23.03
N TYR A 471 8.96 -23.33 -23.92
CA TYR A 471 8.30 -23.14 -25.22
C TYR A 471 8.73 -24.17 -26.27
N GLY A 472 9.84 -24.88 -26.08
CA GLY A 472 10.28 -25.98 -26.94
C GLY A 472 10.76 -25.61 -28.35
N CYS A 473 10.29 -24.51 -28.94
CA CYS A 473 10.72 -24.02 -30.26
C CYS A 473 10.72 -22.48 -30.37
N ILE A 474 11.42 -21.97 -31.38
CA ILE A 474 11.50 -20.53 -31.71
C ILE A 474 10.12 -19.96 -32.05
N GLN A 475 9.27 -20.72 -32.76
CA GLN A 475 7.97 -20.21 -33.17
C GLN A 475 7.08 -19.89 -31.96
N ASP A 476 7.00 -20.82 -31.00
CA ASP A 476 6.20 -20.65 -29.79
C ASP A 476 6.79 -19.56 -28.88
N PHE A 477 8.13 -19.48 -28.81
CA PHE A 477 8.81 -18.43 -28.04
C PHE A 477 8.64 -17.03 -28.65
N ALA A 478 8.73 -16.91 -29.98
CA ALA A 478 8.51 -15.67 -30.72
C ALA A 478 7.09 -15.15 -30.51
N GLN A 479 6.09 -16.05 -30.52
CA GLN A 479 4.69 -15.71 -30.23
C GLN A 479 4.52 -15.18 -28.80
N TYR A 480 5.21 -15.76 -27.82
CA TYR A 480 5.15 -15.28 -26.42
C TYR A 480 5.78 -13.90 -26.24
N MET A 481 6.88 -13.65 -26.94
CA MET A 481 7.65 -12.41 -26.91
C MET A 481 7.03 -11.31 -27.78
N GLU A 482 6.07 -11.65 -28.65
CA GLU A 482 5.43 -10.72 -29.60
C GLU A 482 6.43 -10.06 -30.57
N ILE A 483 7.47 -10.80 -30.98
CA ILE A 483 8.53 -10.37 -31.90
C ILE A 483 8.64 -11.32 -33.10
N SER A 484 9.37 -10.92 -34.15
CA SER A 484 9.61 -11.78 -35.31
C SER A 484 10.53 -12.96 -34.98
N GLN A 485 10.51 -13.99 -35.84
CA GLN A 485 11.41 -15.15 -35.68
C GLN A 485 12.88 -14.74 -35.81
N ASP A 486 13.20 -13.81 -36.71
CA ASP A 486 14.57 -13.31 -36.89
C ASP A 486 15.06 -12.53 -35.66
N GLU A 487 14.22 -11.67 -35.07
CA GLU A 487 14.52 -10.98 -33.82
C GLU A 487 14.66 -11.95 -32.65
N THR A 488 13.87 -13.04 -32.63
CA THR A 488 13.98 -14.09 -31.61
C THR A 488 15.31 -14.82 -31.71
N VAL A 489 15.77 -15.12 -32.92
CA VAL A 489 17.10 -15.73 -33.17
C VAL A 489 18.21 -14.80 -32.69
N GLN A 490 18.14 -13.52 -33.03
CA GLN A 490 19.12 -12.52 -32.58
C GLN A 490 19.14 -12.40 -31.05
N PHE A 491 17.98 -12.34 -30.41
CA PHE A 491 17.87 -12.32 -28.95
C PHE A 491 18.45 -13.57 -28.31
N LEU A 492 18.18 -14.76 -28.85
CA LEU A 492 18.74 -16.02 -28.34
C LEU A 492 20.27 -16.07 -28.55
N ALA A 493 20.79 -15.54 -29.66
CA ALA A 493 22.22 -15.44 -29.90
C ALA A 493 22.90 -14.55 -28.84
N GLU A 494 22.36 -13.36 -28.57
CA GLU A 494 22.85 -12.45 -27.53
C GLU A 494 22.77 -13.06 -26.13
N PHE A 495 21.68 -13.77 -25.83
CA PHE A 495 21.49 -14.46 -24.55
C PHE A 495 22.49 -15.60 -24.36
N ILE A 496 22.69 -16.45 -25.37
CA ILE A 496 23.64 -17.57 -25.31
C ILE A 496 25.08 -17.07 -25.21
N GLU A 497 25.44 -16.04 -26.00
CA GLU A 497 26.75 -15.40 -25.90
C GLU A 497 26.98 -14.85 -24.49
N PHE A 498 25.98 -14.17 -23.91
CA PHE A 498 26.04 -13.66 -22.55
C PHE A 498 26.26 -14.78 -21.51
N ILE A 499 25.48 -15.86 -21.58
CA ILE A 499 25.59 -17.00 -20.65
C ILE A 499 27.00 -17.61 -20.69
N VAL A 500 27.54 -17.85 -21.90
CA VAL A 500 28.88 -18.42 -22.09
C VAL A 500 29.97 -17.47 -21.57
N LYS A 501 29.88 -16.18 -21.92
CA LYS A 501 30.85 -15.17 -21.50
C LYS A 501 30.93 -15.00 -19.98
N GLN A 502 29.79 -15.14 -19.29
CA GLN A 502 29.69 -15.00 -17.83
C GLN A 502 29.90 -16.33 -17.06
N GLY A 503 30.20 -17.43 -17.75
CA GLY A 503 30.49 -18.73 -17.12
C GLY A 503 29.26 -19.51 -16.63
N TYR A 504 28.08 -19.22 -17.19
CA TYR A 504 26.83 -19.95 -16.93
C TYR A 504 26.61 -21.11 -17.93
N ASP A 505 27.67 -21.67 -18.50
CA ASP A 505 27.64 -22.76 -19.50
C ASP A 505 26.83 -23.99 -19.05
N ASN A 506 26.69 -24.17 -17.74
CA ASN A 506 25.88 -25.23 -17.15
C ASN A 506 24.41 -25.17 -17.57
N LEU A 507 23.87 -24.01 -17.93
CA LEU A 507 22.50 -23.86 -18.43
C LEU A 507 22.30 -24.51 -19.79
N ILE A 508 23.32 -24.41 -20.66
CA ILE A 508 23.31 -24.96 -22.02
C ILE A 508 23.51 -26.49 -21.99
N ASN A 509 24.18 -27.01 -20.96
CA ASN A 509 24.46 -28.44 -20.79
C ASN A 509 23.30 -29.21 -20.10
N LYS A 510 22.16 -28.57 -19.79
CA LYS A 510 21.03 -29.25 -19.13
C LYS A 510 20.32 -30.21 -20.08
N LEU A 511 20.36 -31.50 -19.75
CA LEU A 511 19.67 -32.55 -20.52
C LEU A 511 18.13 -32.44 -20.49
N THR A 512 17.57 -31.88 -19.42
CA THR A 512 16.11 -31.83 -19.21
C THR A 512 15.46 -30.54 -19.69
N LYS A 513 16.25 -29.50 -19.99
CA LYS A 513 15.76 -28.16 -20.33
C LYS A 513 16.62 -27.56 -21.46
N PRO A 514 16.45 -28.02 -22.70
CA PRO A 514 17.20 -27.53 -23.84
C PRO A 514 16.82 -26.09 -24.21
N ILE A 515 17.80 -25.31 -24.64
CA ILE A 515 17.62 -23.91 -25.09
C ILE A 515 18.31 -23.60 -26.42
N LEU A 516 19.03 -24.56 -27.02
CA LEU A 516 19.77 -24.34 -28.27
C LEU A 516 18.88 -24.66 -29.48
N PRO A 517 18.52 -23.70 -30.32
CA PRO A 517 17.65 -23.97 -31.46
C PRO A 517 18.41 -24.62 -32.63
N ASN A 518 17.85 -25.71 -33.16
CA ASN A 518 18.30 -26.27 -34.43
C ASN A 518 17.79 -25.45 -35.63
N GLN A 519 18.24 -25.77 -36.86
CA GLN A 519 17.84 -25.04 -38.08
C GLN A 519 16.35 -25.17 -38.44
N ASN A 520 15.61 -26.08 -37.78
CA ASN A 520 14.15 -26.16 -37.85
C ASN A 520 13.43 -25.33 -36.76
N GLY A 521 14.20 -24.71 -35.86
CA GLY A 521 13.72 -23.88 -34.77
C GLY A 521 13.37 -24.63 -33.47
N ASN A 522 13.62 -25.94 -33.37
CA ASN A 522 13.36 -26.72 -32.14
C ASN A 522 14.54 -26.63 -31.17
N PHE A 523 14.26 -26.51 -29.88
CA PHE A 523 15.29 -26.48 -28.84
C PHE A 523 15.83 -27.88 -28.55
N MET A 524 17.14 -28.03 -28.72
CA MET A 524 17.90 -29.27 -28.59
C MET A 524 18.91 -29.18 -27.44
N ILE A 525 19.29 -30.33 -26.91
CA ILE A 525 20.39 -30.43 -25.95
C ILE A 525 21.72 -30.32 -26.71
N LYS A 526 22.75 -29.79 -26.04
CA LYS A 526 24.09 -29.63 -26.62
C LYS A 526 24.68 -30.95 -27.16
N ASP A 527 24.34 -32.08 -26.53
CA ASP A 527 24.83 -33.40 -26.95
C ASP A 527 24.15 -33.95 -28.21
N ASP A 528 23.05 -33.36 -28.67
CA ASP A 528 22.33 -33.82 -29.87
C ASP A 528 22.49 -32.84 -31.04
N ILE A 529 23.12 -31.67 -30.81
CA ILE A 529 23.28 -30.63 -31.81
C ILE A 529 24.69 -30.62 -32.43
N PHE A 530 24.78 -30.32 -33.71
CA PHE A 530 25.99 -30.25 -34.51
C PHE A 530 26.19 -28.84 -35.08
N LEU A 531 27.44 -28.46 -35.33
CA LEU A 531 27.76 -27.21 -36.02
C LEU A 531 27.76 -27.43 -37.52
N ASP A 532 27.17 -26.47 -38.24
CA ASP A 532 27.14 -26.41 -39.70
C ASP A 532 28.49 -25.86 -40.21
N ASN A 533 29.35 -26.76 -40.69
CA ASN A 533 30.65 -26.40 -41.24
C ASN A 533 30.56 -26.27 -42.77
N GLU A 534 29.93 -25.18 -43.22
CA GLU A 534 29.76 -24.81 -44.64
C GLU A 534 29.04 -25.87 -45.49
N ILE A 535 27.95 -26.43 -44.97
CA ILE A 535 27.12 -27.36 -45.74
C ILE A 535 26.31 -26.58 -46.79
N ASP A 536 26.36 -27.05 -48.03
CA ASP A 536 25.61 -26.47 -49.15
C ASP A 536 24.09 -26.66 -48.95
N GLU A 537 23.31 -25.58 -49.09
CA GLU A 537 21.84 -25.62 -48.91
C GLU A 537 21.15 -26.58 -49.87
N THR A 538 21.66 -26.71 -51.10
CA THR A 538 21.14 -27.65 -52.11
C THR A 538 21.31 -29.09 -51.63
N LEU A 539 22.44 -29.41 -50.99
CA LEU A 539 22.67 -30.74 -50.41
C LEU A 539 21.79 -31.00 -49.19
N LYS A 540 21.49 -29.98 -48.37
CA LYS A 540 20.53 -30.12 -47.26
C LYS A 540 19.12 -30.43 -47.78
N GLU A 541 18.64 -29.70 -48.79
CA GLU A 541 17.34 -29.97 -49.42
C GLU A 541 17.24 -31.39 -50.00
N LEU A 542 18.32 -31.85 -50.64
CA LEU A 542 18.40 -33.20 -51.21
C LEU A 542 18.47 -34.27 -50.11
N ALA A 543 19.15 -34.00 -48.98
CA ALA A 543 19.16 -34.89 -47.83
C ALA A 543 17.76 -35.00 -47.18
N VAL A 544 17.03 -33.88 -47.03
CA VAL A 544 15.64 -33.88 -46.55
C VAL A 544 14.76 -34.73 -47.48
N SER A 545 14.91 -34.55 -48.79
CA SER A 545 14.19 -35.34 -49.80
C SER A 545 14.56 -36.83 -49.78
N ALA A 546 15.79 -37.15 -49.33
CA ALA A 546 16.26 -38.51 -49.09
C ALA A 546 15.71 -39.14 -47.79
N GLY A 547 14.87 -38.41 -47.04
CA GLY A 547 14.32 -38.84 -45.76
C GLY A 547 15.23 -38.52 -44.57
N TYR A 548 16.26 -37.69 -44.75
CA TYR A 548 17.17 -37.28 -43.69
C TYR A 548 17.17 -35.77 -43.49
N ASP A 549 16.44 -35.34 -42.47
CA ASP A 549 16.38 -33.94 -42.09
C ASP A 549 17.61 -33.52 -41.29
N ILE A 550 18.68 -33.20 -42.02
CA ILE A 550 19.92 -32.67 -41.42
C ILE A 550 19.68 -31.37 -40.65
N LYS A 551 18.68 -30.55 -41.03
CA LYS A 551 18.38 -29.28 -40.35
C LYS A 551 17.89 -29.50 -38.92
N ALA A 552 17.33 -30.67 -38.63
CA ALA A 552 16.96 -31.07 -37.26
C ALA A 552 18.17 -31.29 -36.34
N ASP A 553 19.34 -31.59 -36.90
CA ASP A 553 20.56 -31.90 -36.14
C ASP A 553 21.52 -30.70 -36.04
N LEU A 554 21.36 -29.66 -36.86
CA LEU A 554 22.29 -28.53 -36.96
C LEU A 554 21.83 -27.33 -36.14
N LEU A 555 22.76 -26.63 -35.46
CA LEU A 555 22.51 -25.33 -34.83
C LEU A 555 22.24 -24.25 -35.88
N ILE A 556 21.38 -23.28 -35.54
CA ILE A 556 21.18 -22.06 -36.35
C ILE A 556 22.51 -21.31 -36.51
N ARG A 557 22.76 -20.82 -37.73
CA ARG A 557 24.05 -20.20 -38.10
C ARG A 557 24.37 -18.91 -37.33
N ASP A 558 23.35 -18.20 -36.88
CA ASP A 558 23.50 -16.92 -36.17
C ASP A 558 23.96 -17.08 -34.71
N ILE A 559 23.90 -18.30 -34.17
CA ILE A 559 24.34 -18.59 -32.79
C ILE A 559 25.76 -19.15 -32.83
N TYR A 560 26.71 -18.39 -32.29
CA TYR A 560 28.10 -18.81 -32.19
C TYR A 560 28.34 -19.67 -30.95
N LEU A 561 28.76 -20.92 -31.14
CA LEU A 561 29.14 -21.84 -30.07
C LEU A 561 30.41 -22.61 -30.46
N VAL A 562 31.36 -22.75 -29.54
CA VAL A 562 32.58 -23.53 -29.78
C VAL A 562 32.33 -24.98 -29.33
N LEU A 563 32.17 -25.89 -30.28
CA LEU A 563 32.07 -27.34 -30.05
C LEU A 563 33.31 -28.08 -30.60
N PRO A 564 33.67 -29.25 -30.03
CA PRO A 564 34.76 -30.08 -30.56
C PRO A 564 34.54 -30.44 -32.04
N GLU A 565 35.63 -30.65 -32.78
CA GLU A 565 35.58 -31.02 -34.21
C GLU A 565 34.76 -32.29 -34.48
N SER A 566 34.63 -33.19 -33.50
CA SER A 566 33.75 -34.38 -33.59
C SER A 566 32.26 -34.06 -33.67
N ARG A 567 31.86 -32.81 -33.45
CA ARG A 567 30.48 -32.30 -33.53
C ARG A 567 30.25 -31.40 -34.75
N TRP A 568 31.17 -31.41 -35.71
CA TRP A 568 31.01 -30.67 -36.95
C TRP A 568 30.46 -31.61 -38.02
N LYS A 569 29.46 -31.16 -38.77
CA LYS A 569 28.99 -31.86 -39.96
C LYS A 569 29.36 -31.05 -41.20
N ASN A 570 29.75 -31.75 -42.26
CA ASN A 570 30.15 -31.18 -43.54
C ASN A 570 29.40 -31.87 -44.70
N ASN A 571 29.71 -31.46 -45.94
CA ASN A 571 29.07 -32.00 -47.14
C ASN A 571 29.31 -33.52 -47.35
N ILE A 572 30.39 -34.09 -46.80
CA ILE A 572 30.71 -35.54 -46.87
C ILE A 572 29.76 -36.37 -46.01
N ASP A 573 29.26 -35.82 -44.90
CA ASP A 573 28.38 -36.54 -44.00
C ASP A 573 26.98 -36.79 -44.60
N LEU A 574 26.59 -35.98 -45.60
CA LEU A 574 25.32 -36.12 -46.32
C LEU A 574 25.38 -37.07 -47.52
N SER A 575 26.57 -37.39 -48.00
CA SER A 575 26.74 -38.16 -49.24
C SER A 575 26.13 -39.56 -49.20
N PRO A 576 26.29 -40.36 -48.13
CA PRO A 576 25.76 -41.73 -48.08
C PRO A 576 24.24 -41.77 -48.24
N GLN A 577 23.53 -40.84 -47.59
CA GLN A 577 22.08 -40.69 -47.61
C GLN A 577 21.58 -40.36 -49.03
N ILE A 578 22.22 -39.39 -49.67
CA ILE A 578 21.90 -38.94 -51.03
C ILE A 578 22.21 -40.05 -52.06
N ILE A 579 23.33 -40.77 -51.90
CA ILE A 579 23.68 -41.92 -52.77
C ILE A 579 22.65 -43.03 -52.64
N GLN A 580 22.21 -43.34 -51.42
CA GLN A 580 21.18 -44.35 -51.18
C GLN A 580 19.82 -43.96 -51.80
N TYR A 581 19.44 -42.69 -51.69
CA TYR A 581 18.23 -42.15 -52.31
C TYR A 581 18.27 -42.25 -53.84
N VAL A 582 19.40 -41.88 -54.46
CA VAL A 582 19.59 -42.01 -55.92
C VAL A 582 19.55 -43.47 -56.35
N ASN A 583 20.17 -44.37 -55.57
CA ASN A 583 20.19 -45.81 -55.87
C ASN A 583 18.82 -46.48 -55.74
N SER A 584 17.98 -46.01 -54.81
CA SER A 584 16.64 -46.54 -54.57
C SER A 584 15.62 -46.08 -55.62
N ASN A 585 15.91 -44.98 -56.32
CA ASN A 585 15.00 -44.31 -57.25
C ASN A 585 15.48 -44.30 -58.72
N ARG A 586 16.33 -45.26 -59.12
CA ARG A 586 16.96 -45.37 -60.46
C ARG A 586 15.99 -45.48 -61.66
N SER A 587 14.69 -45.62 -61.44
CA SER A 587 13.67 -45.61 -62.49
C SER A 587 12.52 -44.71 -62.07
N PRO A 588 12.63 -43.39 -62.29
CA PRO A 588 11.71 -42.42 -61.72
C PRO A 588 10.34 -42.48 -62.40
N LYS A 589 9.27 -42.57 -61.60
CA LYS A 589 7.88 -42.33 -62.05
C LYS A 589 7.30 -41.04 -61.50
N GLU A 590 7.91 -40.47 -60.46
CA GLU A 590 7.43 -39.29 -59.76
C GLU A 590 8.21 -38.03 -60.16
N GLU A 591 7.50 -36.90 -60.27
CA GLU A 591 8.02 -35.63 -60.75
C GLU A 591 9.03 -34.98 -59.77
N GLU A 592 8.82 -35.16 -58.47
CA GLU A 592 9.66 -34.64 -57.40
C GLU A 592 11.05 -35.28 -57.38
N VAL A 593 11.13 -36.60 -57.57
CA VAL A 593 12.39 -37.35 -57.71
C VAL A 593 13.20 -36.85 -58.90
N ARG A 594 12.54 -36.60 -60.04
CA ARG A 594 13.20 -36.07 -61.26
C ARG A 594 13.75 -34.67 -61.02
N ASN A 595 13.00 -33.81 -60.33
CA ASN A 595 13.46 -32.46 -59.99
C ASN A 595 14.70 -32.50 -59.07
N ASN A 596 14.71 -33.39 -58.07
CA ASN A 596 15.85 -33.58 -57.17
C ASN A 596 17.10 -34.11 -57.88
N PHE A 597 16.95 -35.01 -58.86
CA PHE A 597 18.08 -35.44 -59.71
C PHE A 597 18.61 -34.32 -60.60
N LYS A 598 17.73 -33.45 -61.14
CA LYS A 598 18.14 -32.25 -61.88
C LYS A 598 18.92 -31.26 -61.00
N LYS A 599 18.44 -30.97 -59.79
CA LYS A 599 19.15 -30.13 -58.81
C LYS A 599 20.53 -30.69 -58.48
N LEU A 600 20.63 -32.00 -58.23
CA LEU A 600 21.90 -32.67 -57.96
C LEU A 600 22.87 -32.62 -59.15
N LEU A 601 22.37 -32.80 -60.39
CA LEU A 601 23.19 -32.69 -61.61
C LEU A 601 23.73 -31.29 -61.84
N ILE A 602 22.90 -30.26 -61.62
CA ILE A 602 23.31 -28.86 -61.73
C ILE A 602 24.37 -28.56 -60.66
N TRP A 603 24.13 -28.98 -59.42
CA TRP A 603 25.07 -28.80 -58.33
C TRP A 603 26.42 -29.49 -58.59
N MET A 604 26.42 -30.73 -59.10
CA MET A 604 27.65 -31.46 -59.46
C MET A 604 28.45 -30.80 -60.59
N ARG A 605 27.79 -30.04 -61.46
CA ARG A 605 28.43 -29.26 -62.53
C ARG A 605 29.04 -27.98 -61.98
N ASP A 606 28.31 -27.28 -61.12
CA ASP A 606 28.74 -25.98 -60.60
C ASP A 606 29.84 -26.14 -59.52
N HIS A 607 29.93 -27.32 -58.87
CA HIS A 607 30.94 -27.66 -57.85
C HIS A 607 31.75 -28.93 -58.20
N GLU A 608 32.42 -28.95 -59.35
CA GLU A 608 33.05 -30.18 -59.88
C GLU A 608 34.09 -30.84 -58.96
N GLU A 609 34.96 -30.07 -58.31
CA GLU A 609 36.03 -30.62 -57.47
C GLU A 609 35.47 -31.26 -56.19
N ILE A 610 34.53 -30.58 -55.55
CA ILE A 610 33.83 -31.07 -54.35
C ILE A 610 32.96 -32.29 -54.72
N ALA A 611 32.26 -32.27 -55.86
CA ALA A 611 31.43 -33.40 -56.28
C ALA A 611 32.24 -34.68 -56.60
N LYS A 612 33.48 -34.55 -57.11
CA LYS A 612 34.37 -35.70 -57.35
C LYS A 612 34.84 -36.35 -56.04
N GLU A 613 35.05 -35.54 -55.01
CA GLU A 613 35.49 -36.00 -53.69
C GLU A 613 34.35 -36.65 -52.90
N ILE A 614 33.18 -36.01 -52.92
CA ILE A 614 32.01 -36.36 -52.09
C ILE A 614 31.13 -37.45 -52.76
N PHE A 615 31.05 -37.47 -54.10
CA PHE A 615 30.23 -38.41 -54.87
C PHE A 615 31.01 -39.15 -55.97
N PRO A 616 32.11 -39.85 -55.66
CA PRO A 616 33.02 -40.38 -56.68
C PRO A 616 32.36 -41.37 -57.65
N ASP A 617 31.46 -42.23 -57.17
CA ASP A 617 30.79 -43.25 -57.98
C ASP A 617 29.59 -42.70 -58.76
N LEU A 618 28.87 -41.73 -58.18
CA LEU A 618 27.73 -41.09 -58.84
C LEU A 618 28.21 -40.08 -59.89
N TYR A 619 29.34 -39.42 -59.66
CA TYR A 619 30.01 -38.54 -60.63
C TYR A 619 30.60 -39.30 -61.82
N LYS A 620 31.02 -40.56 -61.65
CA LYS A 620 31.41 -41.44 -62.77
C LYS A 620 30.19 -41.93 -63.55
N ASN A 621 29.08 -42.19 -62.85
CA ASN A 621 27.85 -42.71 -63.43
C ASN A 621 26.75 -41.64 -63.52
N LYS A 622 27.09 -40.44 -64.00
CA LYS A 622 26.11 -39.33 -64.14
C LYS A 622 24.86 -39.74 -64.94
N HIS A 623 25.01 -40.72 -65.85
CA HIS A 623 23.92 -41.30 -66.65
C HIS A 623 22.73 -41.81 -65.80
N TYR A 624 22.92 -42.15 -64.52
CA TYR A 624 21.82 -42.56 -63.62
C TYR A 624 20.88 -41.42 -63.22
N LEU A 625 21.28 -40.17 -63.43
CA LEU A 625 20.49 -38.99 -63.10
C LEU A 625 19.74 -38.43 -64.33
N TYR A 626 19.89 -39.04 -65.51
CA TYR A 626 19.26 -38.61 -66.75
C TYR A 626 18.01 -39.45 -67.07
N ASP A 627 17.02 -38.79 -67.68
CA ASP A 627 15.84 -39.41 -68.28
C ASP A 627 15.88 -39.11 -69.79
N ASP A 628 16.03 -40.16 -70.62
CA ASP A 628 16.24 -40.05 -72.07
C ASP A 628 15.07 -39.35 -72.79
N GLU A 629 13.82 -39.52 -72.32
CA GLU A 629 12.65 -38.84 -72.89
C GLU A 629 12.65 -37.34 -72.53
N GLN A 630 13.13 -37.01 -71.32
CA GLN A 630 13.17 -35.64 -70.83
C GLN A 630 14.32 -34.83 -71.47
N ILE A 631 15.46 -35.45 -71.78
CA ILE A 631 16.51 -34.81 -72.59
C ILE A 631 15.96 -34.44 -73.97
N LEU A 632 15.20 -35.33 -74.62
CA LEU A 632 14.60 -35.06 -75.93
C LEU A 632 13.62 -33.90 -75.88
N ASP A 633 12.79 -33.81 -74.84
CA ASP A 633 11.88 -32.68 -74.66
C ASP A 633 12.61 -31.40 -74.24
N ASP A 634 13.60 -31.45 -73.34
CA ASP A 634 14.40 -30.28 -72.95
C ASP A 634 15.22 -29.74 -74.14
N ILE A 635 15.71 -30.60 -75.04
CA ILE A 635 16.31 -30.20 -76.33
C ILE A 635 15.27 -29.54 -77.24
N LYS A 636 14.07 -30.11 -77.38
CA LYS A 636 12.99 -29.48 -78.16
C LYS A 636 12.58 -28.12 -77.59
N HIS A 637 12.46 -28.00 -76.28
CA HIS A 637 12.12 -26.74 -75.61
C HIS A 637 13.25 -25.72 -75.76
N ALA A 638 14.51 -26.12 -75.60
CA ALA A 638 15.66 -25.25 -75.83
C ALA A 638 15.75 -24.79 -77.30
N ASP A 639 15.44 -25.66 -78.26
CA ASP A 639 15.37 -25.30 -79.68
C ASP A 639 14.17 -24.41 -80.00
N THR A 640 13.03 -24.64 -79.34
CA THR A 640 11.84 -23.77 -79.44
C THR A 640 12.11 -22.40 -78.84
N LEU A 641 12.80 -22.33 -77.71
CA LEU A 641 13.23 -21.09 -77.06
C LEU A 641 14.24 -20.34 -77.94
N LYS A 642 15.27 -21.02 -78.47
CA LYS A 642 16.20 -20.44 -79.45
C LYS A 642 15.49 -19.96 -80.72
N TYR A 643 14.46 -20.68 -81.18
CA TYR A 643 13.62 -20.27 -82.30
C TYR A 643 12.81 -19.01 -81.96
N LEU A 644 12.18 -18.94 -80.79
CA LEU A 644 11.44 -17.77 -80.31
C LEU A 644 12.38 -16.56 -80.15
N MET A 645 13.54 -16.75 -79.52
CA MET A 645 14.59 -15.74 -79.38
C MET A 645 15.05 -15.22 -80.76
N ARG A 646 15.27 -16.10 -81.74
CA ARG A 646 15.57 -15.68 -83.13
C ARG A 646 14.40 -14.95 -83.78
N LYS A 647 13.17 -15.43 -83.63
CA LYS A 647 11.96 -14.85 -84.24
C LYS A 647 11.69 -13.43 -83.74
N PHE A 648 11.94 -13.17 -82.46
CA PHE A 648 11.76 -11.87 -81.82
C PHE A 648 13.07 -11.06 -81.72
N ASN A 649 14.14 -11.51 -82.38
CA ASN A 649 15.44 -10.84 -82.49
C ASN A 649 16.12 -10.57 -81.13
N VAL A 650 15.94 -11.48 -80.19
CA VAL A 650 16.45 -11.41 -78.82
C VAL A 650 17.74 -12.21 -78.72
N SER A 651 18.84 -11.54 -78.41
CA SER A 651 20.20 -12.10 -78.45
C SER A 651 20.59 -12.88 -77.20
N SER A 652 19.89 -12.69 -76.08
CA SER A 652 20.16 -13.40 -74.82
C SER A 652 18.91 -13.40 -73.92
N PRO A 653 18.82 -14.31 -72.94
CA PRO A 653 17.69 -14.35 -72.00
C PRO A 653 17.51 -13.04 -71.22
N GLU A 654 18.60 -12.35 -70.88
CA GLU A 654 18.56 -11.06 -70.16
C GLU A 654 17.91 -9.96 -71.00
N LYS A 655 18.08 -10.00 -72.33
CA LYS A 655 17.43 -9.07 -73.26
C LYS A 655 15.96 -9.43 -73.50
N LEU A 656 15.59 -10.69 -73.27
CA LEU A 656 14.19 -11.13 -73.24
C LEU A 656 13.50 -10.59 -71.98
N GLU A 657 14.20 -10.63 -70.84
CA GLU A 657 13.76 -10.00 -69.59
C GLU A 657 13.64 -8.47 -69.73
N GLU A 658 14.60 -7.77 -70.37
CA GLU A 658 14.47 -6.34 -70.67
C GLU A 658 13.24 -6.04 -71.55
N LEU A 659 12.97 -6.85 -72.59
CA LEU A 659 11.82 -6.63 -73.47
C LEU A 659 10.47 -6.97 -72.80
N ILE A 660 10.46 -7.93 -71.88
CA ILE A 660 9.31 -8.24 -71.03
C ILE A 660 9.12 -7.12 -70.00
N ALA A 661 10.20 -6.59 -69.42
CA ALA A 661 10.18 -5.44 -68.53
C ALA A 661 9.70 -4.17 -69.26
N GLU A 662 10.22 -3.85 -70.45
CA GLU A 662 9.77 -2.73 -71.30
C GLU A 662 8.31 -2.93 -71.78
N GLY A 663 7.88 -4.18 -72.02
CA GLY A 663 6.49 -4.52 -72.36
C GLY A 663 5.54 -4.48 -71.16
N GLN A 664 6.06 -4.69 -69.94
CA GLN A 664 5.36 -4.50 -68.67
C GLN A 664 5.37 -3.02 -68.23
N MET A 665 6.31 -2.20 -68.70
CA MET A 665 6.38 -0.75 -68.41
C MET A 665 5.24 0.09 -69.00
N HIS A 666 4.31 -0.49 -69.77
CA HIS A 666 3.09 0.21 -70.21
C HIS A 666 1.81 -0.17 -69.44
N TYR A 667 1.89 -1.05 -68.44
CA TYR A 667 0.87 -1.22 -67.41
C TYR A 667 1.58 -1.48 -66.07
N VAL A 668 1.41 -0.54 -65.14
CA VAL A 668 2.02 -0.44 -63.81
C VAL A 668 3.35 0.34 -63.77
N GLU A 669 3.24 1.66 -64.01
CA GLU A 669 4.00 2.59 -63.19
C GLU A 669 3.58 2.41 -61.72
N LYS A 670 4.58 2.20 -60.85
CA LYS A 670 4.62 2.51 -59.41
C LYS A 670 3.36 2.26 -58.57
N CYS A 671 3.47 1.29 -57.67
CA CYS A 671 3.22 1.52 -56.24
C CYS A 671 3.94 0.43 -55.42
N ASP A 672 5.27 0.57 -55.28
CA ASP A 672 6.04 -0.08 -54.22
C ASP A 672 6.09 0.78 -52.94
N GLU A 673 5.14 1.72 -52.81
CA GLU A 673 4.81 2.39 -51.57
C GLU A 673 3.38 2.01 -51.24
N ARG A 674 3.21 1.16 -50.23
CA ARG A 674 1.87 0.84 -49.72
C ARG A 674 1.20 2.14 -49.25
N ILE A 675 -0.06 2.33 -49.60
CA ILE A 675 -0.78 3.60 -49.39
C ILE A 675 -1.25 3.67 -47.93
N GLU A 676 -0.85 4.72 -47.20
CA GLU A 676 -1.39 4.97 -45.86
C GLU A 676 -2.89 5.27 -45.91
N LEU A 677 -3.64 4.66 -44.99
CA LEU A 677 -5.08 4.91 -44.85
C LEU A 677 -5.31 6.26 -44.17
N THR A 678 -5.42 7.32 -44.96
CA THR A 678 -5.88 8.62 -44.47
C THR A 678 -7.40 8.72 -44.50
N GLN A 679 -7.96 9.72 -43.81
CA GLN A 679 -9.39 10.04 -43.84
C GLN A 679 -9.95 10.18 -45.28
N ASP A 680 -9.16 10.76 -46.20
CA ASP A 680 -9.54 10.89 -47.61
C ASP A 680 -9.52 9.55 -48.35
N VAL A 681 -8.56 8.67 -48.04
CA VAL A 681 -8.49 7.33 -48.63
C VAL A 681 -9.64 6.46 -48.15
N LEU A 682 -10.01 6.54 -46.86
CA LEU A 682 -11.19 5.85 -46.32
C LEU A 682 -12.49 6.32 -47.00
N LEU A 683 -12.60 7.63 -47.24
CA LEU A 683 -13.72 8.21 -47.97
C LEU A 683 -13.78 7.72 -49.43
N GLN A 684 -12.64 7.71 -50.13
CA GLN A 684 -12.54 7.21 -51.51
C GLN A 684 -12.91 5.73 -51.63
N LEU A 685 -12.59 4.92 -50.62
CA LEU A 685 -12.95 3.49 -50.53
C LEU A 685 -14.40 3.29 -50.06
N GLY A 686 -14.99 4.26 -49.35
CA GLY A 686 -16.31 4.19 -48.74
C GLY A 686 -16.39 3.31 -47.51
N ILE A 687 -15.30 3.27 -46.73
CA ILE A 687 -15.23 2.52 -45.48
C ILE A 687 -15.60 3.46 -44.34
N ASP A 688 -16.75 3.22 -43.70
CA ASP A 688 -17.39 4.12 -42.73
C ASP A 688 -17.48 3.56 -41.30
N SER A 689 -16.79 2.45 -41.03
CA SER A 689 -16.63 1.88 -39.69
C SER A 689 -15.32 1.08 -39.55
N GLU A 690 -14.89 0.85 -38.30
CA GLU A 690 -13.72 0.03 -38.02
C GLU A 690 -13.95 -1.44 -38.42
N GLU A 691 -15.17 -1.97 -38.24
CA GLU A 691 -15.52 -3.33 -38.64
C GLU A 691 -15.43 -3.52 -40.16
N ALA A 692 -15.86 -2.52 -40.94
CA ALA A 692 -15.75 -2.55 -42.40
C ALA A 692 -14.28 -2.50 -42.85
N LEU A 693 -13.43 -1.78 -42.12
CA LEU A 693 -11.99 -1.73 -42.39
C LEU A 693 -11.30 -3.06 -42.06
N ASP A 694 -11.66 -3.70 -40.95
CA ASP A 694 -11.13 -5.01 -40.56
C ASP A 694 -11.52 -6.09 -41.58
N ILE A 695 -12.76 -6.07 -42.08
CA ILE A 695 -13.19 -6.94 -43.19
C ILE A 695 -12.36 -6.68 -44.44
N ALA A 696 -12.04 -5.41 -44.75
CA ALA A 696 -11.23 -5.07 -45.91
C ALA A 696 -9.81 -5.65 -45.82
N PHE A 697 -9.18 -5.60 -44.65
CA PHE A 697 -7.85 -6.18 -44.41
C PHE A 697 -7.79 -7.70 -44.46
N ASN A 698 -8.93 -8.41 -44.37
CA ASN A 698 -8.96 -9.86 -44.61
C ASN A 698 -8.72 -10.23 -46.08
N ASN A 699 -8.81 -9.28 -47.02
CA ASN A 699 -8.47 -9.51 -48.43
C ASN A 699 -6.97 -9.27 -48.66
N THR A 700 -6.25 -10.30 -49.10
CA THR A 700 -4.79 -10.28 -49.33
C THR A 700 -4.36 -9.19 -50.32
N GLU A 701 -5.17 -8.88 -51.34
CA GLU A 701 -4.86 -7.80 -52.29
C GLU A 701 -4.99 -6.41 -51.66
N PHE A 702 -5.95 -6.23 -50.75
CA PHE A 702 -6.12 -4.98 -50.01
C PHE A 702 -5.01 -4.78 -48.98
N ALA A 703 -4.70 -5.82 -48.20
CA ALA A 703 -3.63 -5.79 -47.19
C ALA A 703 -2.24 -5.53 -47.80
N ASN A 704 -2.00 -6.03 -49.01
CA ASN A 704 -0.75 -5.76 -49.73
C ASN A 704 -0.66 -4.33 -50.26
N LYS A 705 -1.79 -3.64 -50.46
CA LYS A 705 -1.86 -2.31 -51.08
C LYS A 705 -1.92 -1.15 -50.07
N TYR A 706 -2.43 -1.38 -48.85
CA TYR A 706 -2.68 -0.33 -47.85
C TYR A 706 -1.96 -0.58 -46.52
N ILE A 707 -1.52 0.48 -45.83
CA ILE A 707 -0.92 0.43 -44.47
C ILE A 707 -1.89 0.98 -43.44
N ARG A 708 -2.06 0.26 -42.33
CA ARG A 708 -2.72 0.74 -41.10
C ARG A 708 -1.66 1.26 -40.13
N THR A 709 -1.52 2.58 -40.02
CA THR A 709 -0.51 3.21 -39.15
C THR A 709 -0.98 3.36 -37.70
N SER A 710 -2.30 3.43 -37.44
CA SER A 710 -2.93 3.43 -36.12
C SER A 710 -4.43 3.13 -36.20
N LYS A 711 -5.12 2.98 -35.06
CA LYS A 711 -6.60 2.95 -35.03
C LYS A 711 -7.12 4.38 -35.26
N HIS A 712 -7.94 4.56 -36.29
CA HIS A 712 -8.67 5.82 -36.51
C HIS A 712 -9.65 6.07 -35.37
N ASP A 713 -9.81 7.34 -34.99
CA ASP A 713 -10.80 7.75 -33.98
C ASP A 713 -12.23 7.63 -34.52
N THR A 714 -13.20 7.62 -33.59
CA THR A 714 -14.62 7.55 -33.94
C THR A 714 -15.04 8.74 -34.81
N ASP A 715 -14.43 9.91 -34.60
CA ASP A 715 -14.69 11.15 -35.33
C ASP A 715 -14.36 11.02 -36.83
N THR A 716 -13.30 10.28 -37.21
CA THR A 716 -12.94 10.02 -38.61
C THR A 716 -14.03 9.23 -39.35
N TYR A 717 -14.58 8.19 -38.72
CA TYR A 717 -15.64 7.39 -39.33
C TYR A 717 -16.99 8.12 -39.36
N GLU A 718 -17.28 8.93 -38.34
CA GLU A 718 -18.44 9.83 -38.36
C GLU A 718 -18.35 10.84 -39.51
N TYR A 719 -17.17 11.39 -39.76
CA TYR A 719 -16.94 12.25 -40.93
C TYR A 719 -17.23 11.51 -42.24
N VAL A 720 -16.62 10.33 -42.46
CA VAL A 720 -16.82 9.57 -43.72
C VAL A 720 -18.30 9.24 -43.92
N ARG A 721 -19.00 8.80 -42.86
CA ARG A 721 -20.44 8.52 -42.90
C ARG A 721 -21.26 9.76 -43.26
N SER A 722 -20.91 10.92 -42.70
CA SER A 722 -21.61 12.17 -42.99
C SER A 722 -21.49 12.57 -44.47
N ILE A 723 -20.32 12.37 -45.09
CA ILE A 723 -20.09 12.69 -46.50
C ILE A 723 -20.77 11.67 -47.43
N LEU A 724 -20.74 10.37 -47.09
CA LEU A 724 -21.46 9.33 -47.82
C LEU A 724 -22.97 9.61 -47.85
N GLU A 725 -23.56 9.92 -46.69
CA GLU A 725 -24.98 10.27 -46.61
C GLU A 725 -25.30 11.59 -47.33
N ARG A 726 -24.43 12.61 -47.25
CA ARG A 726 -24.61 13.86 -48.01
C ARG A 726 -24.64 13.59 -49.52
N SER A 727 -23.65 12.88 -50.03
CA SER A 727 -23.52 12.56 -51.46
C SER A 727 -24.74 11.80 -51.97
N LYS A 728 -25.14 10.74 -51.25
CA LYS A 728 -26.35 9.97 -51.53
C LYS A 728 -27.61 10.85 -51.57
N ASN A 729 -27.85 11.66 -50.54
CA ASN A 729 -29.05 12.49 -50.45
C ASN A 729 -29.10 13.56 -51.56
N ASN A 730 -27.95 14.14 -51.91
CA ASN A 730 -27.86 15.12 -52.99
C ASN A 730 -28.09 14.47 -54.36
N ILE A 731 -27.53 13.28 -54.61
CA ILE A 731 -27.78 12.50 -55.83
C ILE A 731 -29.27 12.15 -55.93
N LEU A 732 -29.86 11.59 -54.88
CA LEU A 732 -31.29 11.21 -54.89
C LEU A 732 -32.21 12.42 -55.11
N SER A 733 -31.93 13.53 -54.42
CA SER A 733 -32.69 14.78 -54.60
C SER A 733 -32.56 15.36 -56.02
N TYR A 734 -31.42 15.12 -56.68
CA TYR A 734 -31.20 15.52 -58.06
C TYR A 734 -31.95 14.62 -59.04
N LEU A 735 -32.01 13.31 -58.77
CA LEU A 735 -32.74 12.34 -59.59
C LEU A 735 -34.26 12.49 -59.45
N ASP A 736 -34.78 12.78 -58.25
CA ASP A 736 -36.22 12.99 -57.99
C ASP A 736 -36.83 14.11 -58.84
N ARG A 737 -36.03 15.11 -59.21
CA ARG A 737 -36.46 16.24 -60.04
C ARG A 737 -36.60 15.89 -61.53
N ARG A 738 -36.23 14.68 -61.94
CA ARG A 738 -36.23 14.24 -63.33
C ARG A 738 -37.32 13.19 -63.52
N GLU A 739 -38.23 13.45 -64.48
CA GLU A 739 -39.37 12.57 -64.76
C GLU A 739 -38.97 11.14 -65.17
N GLU A 740 -37.72 10.95 -65.60
CA GLU A 740 -37.17 9.66 -66.02
C GLU A 740 -36.83 8.73 -64.83
N TYR A 741 -36.75 9.25 -63.60
CA TYR A 741 -36.43 8.47 -62.40
C TYR A 741 -37.61 8.44 -61.41
N ASP A 742 -37.88 7.26 -60.84
CA ASP A 742 -38.81 7.04 -59.75
C ASP A 742 -38.06 6.42 -58.57
N ILE A 743 -37.93 7.21 -57.49
CA ILE A 743 -37.21 6.85 -56.27
C ILE A 743 -38.14 6.46 -55.12
N THR A 744 -39.47 6.40 -55.35
CA THR A 744 -40.47 6.20 -54.28
C THR A 744 -40.36 4.83 -53.61
N ASP A 745 -39.96 3.80 -54.37
CA ASP A 745 -39.76 2.41 -53.91
C ASP A 745 -38.27 2.04 -53.75
N MET A 746 -37.40 2.99 -53.37
CA MET A 746 -35.96 2.73 -53.27
C MET A 746 -35.62 1.62 -52.26
N ARG A 747 -34.77 0.66 -52.66
CA ARG A 747 -34.24 -0.40 -51.79
C ARG A 747 -32.72 -0.33 -51.68
N SER A 748 -32.18 -0.35 -50.47
CA SER A 748 -30.73 -0.41 -50.24
C SER A 748 -30.23 -1.86 -50.37
N ILE A 749 -29.18 -2.07 -51.16
CA ILE A 749 -28.49 -3.37 -51.29
C ILE A 749 -27.16 -3.35 -50.52
N ALA A 750 -26.45 -2.23 -50.58
CA ALA A 750 -25.27 -1.93 -49.78
C ALA A 750 -25.28 -0.45 -49.40
N ASN A 751 -24.30 0.01 -48.63
CA ASN A 751 -24.20 1.41 -48.19
C ASN A 751 -24.15 2.40 -49.38
N THR A 752 -23.63 1.95 -50.53
CA THR A 752 -23.42 2.75 -51.73
C THR A 752 -24.28 2.29 -52.92
N ILE A 753 -25.00 1.16 -52.81
CA ILE A 753 -25.79 0.56 -53.90
C ILE A 753 -27.28 0.53 -53.55
N PHE A 754 -28.10 1.07 -54.44
CA PHE A 754 -29.55 1.16 -54.30
C PHE A 754 -30.26 0.64 -55.55
N ILE A 755 -31.46 0.09 -55.41
CA ILE A 755 -32.34 -0.21 -56.54
C ILE A 755 -33.36 0.91 -56.64
N ILE A 756 -33.44 1.53 -57.81
CA ILE A 756 -34.41 2.57 -58.17
C ILE A 756 -35.10 2.22 -59.49
N LYS A 757 -36.16 2.94 -59.88
CA LYS A 757 -36.79 2.75 -61.19
C LYS A 757 -36.38 3.89 -62.12
N LYS A 758 -36.04 3.53 -63.37
CA LYS A 758 -35.84 4.48 -64.46
C LYS A 758 -36.72 4.07 -65.64
N ASP A 759 -37.57 4.98 -66.11
CA ASP A 759 -38.57 4.71 -67.15
C ASP A 759 -39.42 3.44 -66.87
N GLY A 760 -39.73 3.19 -65.58
CA GLY A 760 -40.50 2.03 -65.12
C GLY A 760 -39.73 0.72 -64.99
N LYS A 761 -38.41 0.68 -65.25
CA LYS A 761 -37.55 -0.50 -65.06
C LYS A 761 -36.64 -0.35 -63.85
N GLU A 762 -36.44 -1.43 -63.10
CA GLU A 762 -35.50 -1.45 -61.98
C GLU A 762 -34.05 -1.37 -62.50
N ILE A 763 -33.28 -0.43 -61.96
CA ILE A 763 -31.86 -0.25 -62.22
C ILE A 763 -31.10 -0.18 -60.90
N PHE A 764 -29.82 -0.55 -60.92
CA PHE A 764 -28.93 -0.38 -59.78
C PHE A 764 -28.23 0.99 -59.83
N LEU A 765 -28.44 1.81 -58.82
CA LEU A 765 -27.76 3.08 -58.61
C LEU A 765 -26.59 2.88 -57.64
N LEU A 766 -25.37 3.12 -58.14
CA LEU A 766 -24.17 3.21 -57.33
C LEU A 766 -23.87 4.70 -57.06
N ALA A 767 -23.99 5.14 -55.82
CA ALA A 767 -23.78 6.53 -55.41
C ALA A 767 -22.48 6.66 -54.61
N ARG A 768 -21.56 7.52 -55.06
CA ARG A 768 -20.24 7.71 -54.44
C ARG A 768 -19.84 9.18 -54.31
N PRO A 769 -19.25 9.61 -53.18
CA PRO A 769 -18.69 10.95 -53.06
C PRO A 769 -17.45 11.10 -53.94
N SER A 770 -17.30 12.26 -54.58
CA SER A 770 -16.09 12.63 -55.35
C SER A 770 -15.25 13.70 -54.66
N ASP A 771 -15.52 14.00 -53.39
CA ASP A 771 -14.80 14.99 -52.58
C ASP A 771 -13.28 14.77 -52.55
N GLY A 772 -12.85 13.50 -52.56
CA GLY A 772 -11.44 13.11 -52.58
C GLY A 772 -10.76 13.14 -53.95
N GLY A 773 -11.43 13.67 -54.99
CA GLY A 773 -10.89 13.78 -56.36
C GLY A 773 -10.91 12.50 -57.19
N GLU A 774 -11.18 11.35 -56.57
CA GLU A 774 -11.32 10.05 -57.22
C GLU A 774 -12.28 9.13 -56.45
N VAL A 775 -12.73 8.05 -57.09
CA VAL A 775 -13.56 7.00 -56.48
C VAL A 775 -12.84 5.67 -56.62
N ARG A 776 -12.68 4.94 -55.50
CA ARG A 776 -12.02 3.64 -55.47
C ARG A 776 -13.05 2.54 -55.21
N ILE A 777 -13.34 1.75 -56.24
CA ILE A 777 -14.23 0.60 -56.12
C ILE A 777 -13.46 -0.56 -55.50
N PHE A 778 -13.90 -0.97 -54.32
CA PHE A 778 -13.22 -1.98 -53.52
C PHE A 778 -14.11 -3.17 -53.19
N TYR A 779 -15.34 -2.92 -52.74
CA TYR A 779 -16.23 -3.99 -52.32
C TYR A 779 -16.54 -4.94 -53.48
N GLU A 780 -16.43 -6.25 -53.25
CA GLU A 780 -16.77 -7.27 -54.25
C GLU A 780 -18.21 -7.09 -54.76
N THR A 781 -19.14 -6.67 -53.89
CA THR A 781 -20.53 -6.36 -54.29
C THR A 781 -20.64 -5.22 -55.31
N GLU A 782 -19.73 -4.24 -55.28
CA GLU A 782 -19.67 -3.18 -56.28
C GLU A 782 -18.98 -3.65 -57.55
N LYS A 783 -17.95 -4.50 -57.46
CA LYS A 783 -17.29 -5.10 -58.63
C LYS A 783 -18.24 -6.05 -59.37
N ASP A 784 -18.94 -6.91 -58.64
CA ASP A 784 -19.97 -7.83 -59.14
C ASP A 784 -21.08 -7.07 -59.86
N LEU A 785 -21.46 -5.88 -59.36
CA LEU A 785 -22.45 -5.02 -60.02
C LEU A 785 -21.97 -4.56 -61.41
N LEU A 786 -20.68 -4.25 -61.55
CA LEU A 786 -20.11 -3.81 -62.83
C LEU A 786 -20.10 -4.94 -63.87
N ASP A 787 -19.99 -6.19 -63.43
CA ASP A 787 -20.04 -7.40 -64.26
C ASP A 787 -21.48 -7.95 -64.44
N TYR A 788 -22.48 -7.35 -63.78
CA TYR A 788 -23.85 -7.82 -63.83
C TYR A 788 -24.57 -7.45 -65.13
N SER A 789 -25.45 -8.34 -65.61
CA SER A 789 -26.18 -8.16 -66.89
C SER A 789 -27.38 -7.20 -66.84
N MET A 790 -27.73 -6.65 -65.66
CA MET A 790 -28.79 -5.65 -65.51
C MET A 790 -28.25 -4.23 -65.58
N ASP A 791 -29.11 -3.28 -65.98
CA ASP A 791 -28.74 -1.87 -66.12
C ASP A 791 -28.33 -1.25 -64.76
N TRP A 792 -27.14 -0.67 -64.71
CA TRP A 792 -26.61 0.06 -63.56
C TRP A 792 -26.11 1.46 -63.93
N GLU A 793 -26.11 2.37 -62.97
CA GLU A 793 -25.60 3.74 -63.14
C GLU A 793 -24.71 4.15 -61.96
N LEU A 794 -23.49 4.63 -62.24
CA LEU A 794 -22.60 5.25 -61.26
C LEU A 794 -22.80 6.77 -61.27
N TRP A 795 -23.14 7.34 -60.11
CA TRP A 795 -23.30 8.77 -59.89
C TRP A 795 -22.36 9.28 -58.80
N VAL A 796 -21.76 10.45 -59.05
CA VAL A 796 -20.82 11.09 -58.12
C VAL A 796 -21.20 12.52 -57.77
N GLU A 797 -20.86 12.95 -56.56
CA GLU A 797 -21.20 14.26 -56.00
C GLU A 797 -20.12 14.72 -55.00
N ASP A 798 -19.75 16.01 -55.01
CA ASP A 798 -18.64 16.58 -54.21
C ASP A 798 -19.04 17.77 -53.30
N GLY A 799 -20.33 18.03 -53.11
CA GLY A 799 -20.87 19.14 -52.33
C GLY A 799 -20.76 20.51 -53.00
N LYS A 800 -20.08 20.63 -54.15
CA LYS A 800 -19.79 21.90 -54.84
C LYS A 800 -20.44 21.98 -56.21
N ASN A 801 -20.37 20.88 -56.96
CA ASN A 801 -20.90 20.75 -58.31
C ASN A 801 -22.21 19.94 -58.30
N GLU A 802 -23.04 20.13 -59.32
CA GLU A 802 -24.24 19.28 -59.48
C GLU A 802 -23.84 17.80 -59.65
N PRO A 803 -24.62 16.85 -59.09
CA PRO A 803 -24.39 15.42 -59.25
C PRO A 803 -24.19 15.00 -60.71
N GLN A 804 -23.19 14.16 -60.96
CA GLN A 804 -22.83 13.75 -62.32
C GLN A 804 -22.85 12.24 -62.50
N LYS A 805 -23.50 11.78 -63.58
CA LYS A 805 -23.39 10.40 -64.05
C LYS A 805 -22.02 10.14 -64.67
N ILE A 806 -21.35 9.09 -64.20
CA ILE A 806 -20.12 8.55 -64.76
C ILE A 806 -20.46 7.34 -65.63
N THR A 807 -20.23 7.47 -66.93
CA THR A 807 -20.43 6.37 -67.90
C THR A 807 -19.09 5.72 -68.21
N PHE A 808 -19.12 4.46 -68.65
CA PHE A 808 -17.89 3.77 -69.10
C PHE A 808 -17.12 4.57 -70.17
N GLY A 809 -17.82 5.23 -71.10
CA GLY A 809 -17.20 6.13 -72.08
C GLY A 809 -16.53 7.36 -71.46
N LYS A 810 -17.06 7.91 -70.36
CA LYS A 810 -16.38 8.97 -69.59
C LYS A 810 -15.13 8.42 -68.88
N ILE A 811 -15.21 7.22 -68.31
CA ILE A 811 -14.07 6.56 -67.65
C ILE A 811 -12.92 6.41 -68.63
N ILE A 812 -13.17 5.82 -69.82
CA ILE A 812 -12.14 5.66 -70.87
C ILE A 812 -11.50 7.00 -71.25
N LYS A 813 -12.30 8.07 -71.40
CA LYS A 813 -11.79 9.40 -71.74
C LYS A 813 -10.93 10.02 -70.63
N LEU A 814 -11.31 9.81 -69.36
CA LEU A 814 -10.61 10.36 -68.21
C LEU A 814 -9.31 9.61 -67.90
N THR A 815 -9.31 8.28 -68.05
CA THR A 815 -8.15 7.42 -67.74
C THR A 815 -7.18 7.24 -68.91
N GLY A 816 -7.59 7.61 -70.13
CA GLY A 816 -6.75 7.46 -71.33
C GLY A 816 -6.60 6.03 -71.84
N LEU A 817 -7.43 5.09 -71.35
CA LEU A 817 -7.42 3.68 -71.76
C LEU A 817 -7.73 3.54 -73.26
N ASN A 818 -6.70 3.29 -74.08
CA ASN A 818 -6.84 3.14 -75.54
C ASN A 818 -6.69 1.69 -76.04
N ARG A 819 -6.41 0.75 -75.13
CA ARG A 819 -6.25 -0.67 -75.40
C ARG A 819 -6.95 -1.49 -74.32
N ILE A 820 -7.91 -2.31 -74.71
CA ILE A 820 -8.61 -3.25 -73.81
C ILE A 820 -8.13 -4.66 -74.16
N PRO A 821 -7.31 -5.30 -73.32
CA PRO A 821 -6.86 -6.66 -73.56
C PRO A 821 -7.99 -7.66 -73.28
N LEU A 822 -8.34 -8.50 -74.26
CA LEU A 822 -9.37 -9.55 -74.14
C LEU A 822 -8.78 -10.91 -73.76
N LYS A 823 -7.59 -10.96 -73.16
CA LYS A 823 -6.99 -12.25 -72.74
C LYS A 823 -7.66 -12.70 -71.44
N GLY A 824 -8.60 -13.63 -71.54
CA GLY A 824 -9.33 -14.19 -70.40
C GLY A 824 -10.85 -14.13 -70.53
N MET A 825 -11.39 -13.55 -71.61
CA MET A 825 -12.75 -13.87 -72.08
C MET A 825 -12.77 -15.19 -72.83
#